data_AF-A0AAD7X991-F1
#
_entry.id   AF-A0AAD7X991-F1
#
_cell.length_a   1.000
_cell.length_b   1.000
_cell.length_c   1.000
_cell.angle_alpha   90.00
_cell.angle_beta   90.00
_cell.angle_gamma   90.00
#
_symmetry.space_group_name_H-M   'P 1'
#
loop_
_entity.id
_entity.type
_entity.pdbx_description
1 polymer ?
#
loop_
_entity_poly.entity_id
_entity_poly.type
_entity_poly.pdbx_seq_one_letter_code
_entity_poly.pdbx_strand_id
1 'polypeptide(L)'
;MGLPRLSYLTTVALLALKSTVAATASEATITLTDPLNLEQIVLQKPVAMDTASWKVSLSSEWDVLGPFPIHAREQHFLSPSFPLNVSEVVDLNATYPSGYADGGSVGWSKAKSREDGTLAVSFPNIRWEALRATEGWAALQHHTVLRSTITVHPPAARKTNDTPPRLLVNLEQGSFFTVVPEGPRKTQDDAVVPEWHAGNIYAMGRSPANVVSLPVAPSTTEPTTYIILVSGDYEIRLFGDPRHNGGGVPTLSVSLTVNIEVPTHSVSRVPSHDVSCDFVDGWAFGDALGVGLSSVDGWWTVQDLTPSTALSQYMDLELVRETRLAPGQTRIVPIRFTQKQPIDMKHLEFTLTVISGNATSTVDVALPVQNRAQWNAINGAPLGIKASYLGFGAMPAAFLVTPPEHPNVGSPKPPILALHGAGVDIFEFGFWTQALPRQRHSWIVLPAGRTAWGMDWHGPSAQEAWGTVDALQRILARREQWHSWGIAPNAKVLLMGHSNGGQGAWYLAGRYPDRVVGVVPAAGYIKSQAYVPWVQSRSAHYVDPAVRAILDSSLTPDDNDLFLSNLVDTPVLAIHGGEDDNVPVWHTREAVSVLKTWDPQANVTFREDPGELHWYPSVFANEQVQTFLSSALEESSKHARISSSFTLTVATPSDSGSLHGWSILRLGIPGRLGRLTVEASEDAIRVRTRNVQAFSIHIGSLPDNARNVPFIFDGQQLDLDEETWNLKGFTLSLSREDGQWTPHSQGGIGALPPMGRVANILNTKGPITIVIPSKQTSRELSAASRLAHNLNVYHKLDAEIVDDQEAADKLNDLSQTGNIILLGLGEFAKSTLRQRRTAFGVVDDVLSLRGRLINESGTAALILHPHPTRDDSLLLLMHGTDAVGLERALRLFPIRTGITVPDWVIVTRQADERGTAGVEGAGVWGNDWSWNEAMSAF
;
A
#
# COMPACT_ATOMS: atom_id res chain seq x y z
N MET A 1 -43.76 -7.90 -18.16
CA MET A 1 -43.05 -6.85 -18.90
C MET A 1 -42.15 -6.15 -17.88
N GLY A 2 -40.86 -6.45 -17.74
CA GLY A 2 -39.88 -6.90 -18.71
C GLY A 2 -38.94 -5.73 -19.04
N LEU A 3 -38.02 -5.39 -18.14
CA LEU A 3 -36.85 -4.54 -18.37
C LEU A 3 -35.73 -5.01 -17.41
N PRO A 4 -34.57 -5.49 -17.92
CA PRO A 4 -33.49 -6.02 -17.08
C PRO A 4 -32.58 -4.89 -16.57
N ARG A 5 -32.22 -4.92 -15.29
CA ARG A 5 -31.23 -4.04 -14.66
C ARG A 5 -29.86 -4.74 -14.71
N LEU A 6 -28.89 -4.12 -15.40
CA LEU A 6 -27.50 -4.57 -15.48
C LEU A 6 -26.66 -4.11 -14.27
N SER A 7 -25.61 -4.88 -14.01
CA SER A 7 -24.67 -4.93 -12.88
C SER A 7 -24.06 -3.61 -12.40
N TYR A 8 -24.08 -3.43 -11.08
CA TYR A 8 -23.48 -2.37 -10.29
C TYR A 8 -22.01 -2.67 -10.00
N LEU A 9 -21.08 -1.88 -10.55
CA LEU A 9 -19.75 -1.62 -9.97
C LEU A 9 -19.02 -0.49 -10.73
N THR A 10 -19.39 -0.22 -11.98
CA THR A 10 -18.78 0.85 -12.79
C THR A 10 -19.51 2.21 -12.74
N THR A 11 -20.61 2.34 -11.99
CA THR A 11 -21.53 3.51 -12.09
C THR A 11 -21.51 4.47 -10.90
N VAL A 12 -20.58 4.36 -9.96
CA VAL A 12 -20.46 5.36 -8.88
C VAL A 12 -19.81 6.66 -9.38
N ALA A 13 -19.01 6.62 -10.45
CA ALA A 13 -18.41 7.82 -11.05
C ALA A 13 -19.36 8.60 -11.99
N LEU A 14 -20.43 8.00 -12.53
CA LEU A 14 -21.29 8.64 -13.54
C LEU A 14 -22.63 9.20 -13.00
N LEU A 15 -23.03 8.88 -11.77
CA LEU A 15 -24.34 9.26 -11.21
C LEU A 15 -24.35 10.54 -10.37
N ALA A 16 -23.21 11.22 -10.20
CA ALA A 16 -23.13 12.55 -9.59
C ALA A 16 -23.61 13.69 -10.54
N LEU A 17 -24.03 13.39 -11.77
CA LEU A 17 -24.36 14.39 -12.79
C LEU A 17 -25.86 14.46 -13.19
N LYS A 18 -26.77 13.82 -12.44
CA LYS A 18 -28.22 13.83 -12.78
C LYS A 18 -29.22 14.09 -11.64
N SER A 19 -28.83 14.71 -10.53
CA SER A 19 -29.77 15.03 -9.44
C SER A 19 -29.66 16.44 -8.88
N THR A 20 -29.59 17.44 -9.76
CA THR A 20 -29.91 18.84 -9.41
C THR A 20 -30.53 19.50 -10.64
N VAL A 21 -31.84 19.29 -10.84
CA VAL A 21 -32.84 20.28 -11.28
C VAL A 21 -34.19 19.54 -11.26
N ALA A 22 -34.95 19.71 -10.19
CA ALA A 22 -36.39 19.40 -10.18
C ALA A 22 -37.09 20.23 -9.10
N ALA A 23 -37.17 21.55 -9.29
CA ALA A 23 -38.25 22.38 -8.75
C ALA A 23 -38.26 23.75 -9.44
N THR A 24 -39.47 24.16 -9.85
CA THR A 24 -39.89 25.46 -10.39
C THR A 24 -39.71 25.68 -11.90
N ALA A 25 -40.85 25.69 -12.58
CA ALA A 25 -41.01 26.08 -13.96
C ALA A 25 -41.28 27.60 -14.06
N SER A 26 -40.54 28.31 -14.91
CA SER A 26 -41.05 29.46 -15.66
C SER A 26 -40.18 29.69 -16.91
N GLU A 27 -40.85 29.90 -18.03
CA GLU A 27 -40.29 30.10 -19.37
C GLU A 27 -39.29 31.27 -19.44
N ALA A 28 -38.10 31.01 -19.99
CA ALA A 28 -37.31 31.99 -20.72
C ALA A 28 -36.27 31.28 -21.58
N THR A 29 -36.48 31.35 -22.89
CA THR A 29 -35.57 30.87 -23.93
C THR A 29 -34.30 31.72 -23.92
N ILE A 30 -33.15 31.14 -23.54
CA ILE A 30 -31.83 31.72 -23.80
C ILE A 30 -30.97 30.64 -24.46
N THR A 31 -30.64 30.90 -25.73
CA THR A 31 -29.74 30.14 -26.58
C THR A 31 -28.33 30.09 -25.99
N LEU A 32 -27.87 28.89 -25.62
CA LEU A 32 -26.46 28.57 -25.39
C LEU A 32 -25.87 28.04 -26.71
N THR A 33 -25.09 28.88 -27.36
CA THR A 33 -24.10 28.46 -28.36
C THR A 33 -22.87 27.90 -27.65
N ASP A 34 -22.44 26.74 -28.13
CA ASP A 34 -21.10 26.13 -28.10
C ASP A 34 -20.91 24.87 -27.23
N PRO A 35 -20.89 23.64 -27.82
CA PRO A 35 -20.65 22.39 -27.11
C PRO A 35 -19.17 21.93 -27.14
N LEU A 36 -18.71 21.42 -26.00
CA LEU A 36 -17.88 20.21 -25.82
C LEU A 36 -16.65 19.99 -26.73
N ASN A 37 -15.45 20.19 -26.15
CA ASN A 37 -14.23 19.49 -26.58
C ASN A 37 -13.96 18.30 -25.64
N LEU A 38 -14.64 17.19 -25.93
CA LEU A 38 -14.27 15.84 -25.49
C LEU A 38 -13.85 15.08 -26.76
N GLU A 39 -12.67 15.37 -27.28
CA GLU A 39 -12.04 14.50 -28.28
C GLU A 39 -11.32 13.37 -27.54
N GLN A 40 -12.09 12.34 -27.19
CA GLN A 40 -11.55 11.00 -27.04
C GLN A 40 -11.35 10.42 -28.44
N ILE A 41 -10.08 10.25 -28.79
CA ILE A 41 -9.63 9.50 -29.96
C ILE A 41 -10.03 8.03 -29.76
N VAL A 42 -11.19 7.62 -30.28
CA VAL A 42 -11.44 6.23 -30.75
C VAL A 42 -12.49 6.28 -31.86
N LEU A 43 -12.02 6.42 -33.10
CA LEU A 43 -12.72 5.98 -34.31
C LEU A 43 -11.66 5.55 -35.32
N GLN A 44 -11.12 4.35 -35.14
CA GLN A 44 -10.38 3.69 -36.21
C GLN A 44 -11.38 3.29 -37.30
N LYS A 45 -11.35 4.02 -38.42
CA LYS A 45 -11.75 3.47 -39.73
C LYS A 45 -10.96 2.18 -39.97
N PRO A 46 -11.49 1.20 -40.72
CA PRO A 46 -10.76 -0.03 -41.02
C PRO A 46 -9.50 0.32 -41.81
N VAL A 47 -8.37 0.34 -41.11
CA VAL A 47 -7.04 0.46 -41.68
C VAL A 47 -6.77 -0.87 -42.39
N ALA A 48 -6.32 -0.83 -43.64
CA ALA A 48 -5.86 -2.00 -44.35
C ALA A 48 -4.91 -2.81 -43.45
N MET A 49 -5.19 -4.10 -43.27
CA MET A 49 -4.40 -4.98 -42.41
C MET A 49 -2.92 -4.86 -42.77
N ASP A 50 -2.13 -4.27 -41.87
CA ASP A 50 -0.68 -4.33 -41.97
C ASP A 50 -0.26 -5.80 -41.78
N THR A 51 0.28 -6.41 -42.82
CA THR A 51 0.71 -7.82 -42.86
C THR A 51 2.18 -7.98 -42.47
N ALA A 52 2.88 -6.88 -42.14
CA ALA A 52 4.32 -6.85 -41.96
C ALA A 52 4.84 -6.99 -40.51
N SER A 53 3.96 -7.18 -39.51
CA SER A 53 4.34 -7.24 -38.08
C SER A 53 3.81 -8.49 -37.37
N TRP A 54 4.43 -8.81 -36.23
CA TRP A 54 3.96 -9.86 -35.32
C TRP A 54 2.56 -9.54 -34.82
N LYS A 55 1.71 -10.56 -34.66
CA LYS A 55 0.35 -10.41 -34.13
C LYS A 55 0.10 -11.39 -32.99
N VAL A 56 -0.83 -11.05 -32.11
CA VAL A 56 -1.26 -11.92 -31.02
C VAL A 56 -2.78 -12.01 -31.00
N SER A 57 -3.30 -13.18 -30.67
CA SER A 57 -4.73 -13.41 -30.44
C SER A 57 -4.93 -14.23 -29.17
N LEU A 58 -5.84 -13.78 -28.31
CA LEU A 58 -6.31 -14.51 -27.13
C LEU A 58 -7.60 -15.27 -27.49
N SER A 59 -7.67 -16.56 -27.17
CA SER A 59 -8.90 -17.35 -27.31
C SER A 59 -9.99 -16.83 -26.38
N SER A 60 -11.21 -16.67 -26.91
CA SER A 60 -12.38 -16.33 -26.10
C SER A 60 -12.96 -17.52 -25.36
N GLU A 61 -12.52 -18.75 -25.64
CA GLU A 61 -12.93 -19.97 -24.93
C GLU A 61 -12.05 -20.20 -23.70
N TRP A 62 -12.69 -20.38 -22.55
CA TRP A 62 -12.03 -20.60 -21.27
C TRP A 62 -12.44 -21.93 -20.64
N ASP A 63 -11.44 -22.67 -20.19
CA ASP A 63 -11.58 -23.76 -19.23
C ASP A 63 -11.60 -23.17 -17.80
N VAL A 64 -12.60 -23.54 -17.01
CA VAL A 64 -12.82 -22.99 -15.67
C VAL A 64 -12.87 -24.13 -14.65
N LEU A 65 -11.98 -24.10 -13.66
CA LEU A 65 -11.92 -25.07 -12.58
C LEU A 65 -12.18 -24.39 -11.23
N GLY A 66 -13.22 -24.81 -10.51
CA GLY A 66 -13.60 -24.26 -9.21
C GLY A 66 -15.06 -24.55 -8.84
N PRO A 67 -15.57 -23.94 -7.76
CA PRO A 67 -14.86 -23.05 -6.84
C PRO A 67 -14.16 -23.81 -5.72
N PHE A 68 -13.01 -23.32 -5.26
CA PHE A 68 -12.33 -23.82 -4.06
C PHE A 68 -12.46 -22.80 -2.92
N PRO A 69 -12.81 -23.21 -1.69
CA PRO A 69 -12.79 -22.30 -0.54
C PRO A 69 -11.38 -21.75 -0.34
N ILE A 70 -11.31 -20.45 -0.11
CA ILE A 70 -10.08 -19.72 0.17
C ILE A 70 -10.41 -18.55 1.09
N HIS A 71 -9.49 -18.13 1.95
CA HIS A 71 -9.62 -16.81 2.59
C HIS A 71 -8.83 -15.75 1.82
N ALA A 72 -9.20 -14.48 2.01
CA ALA A 72 -8.48 -13.38 1.39
C ALA A 72 -6.98 -13.40 1.77
N ARG A 73 -6.09 -13.26 0.77
CA ARG A 73 -4.61 -13.30 0.88
C ARG A 73 -3.97 -14.68 0.95
N GLU A 74 -4.74 -15.76 1.05
CA GLU A 74 -4.17 -17.12 1.02
C GLU A 74 -3.50 -17.47 -0.32
N GLN A 75 -3.89 -16.79 -1.41
CA GLN A 75 -3.29 -16.96 -2.74
C GLN A 75 -1.81 -16.58 -2.81
N HIS A 76 -1.27 -15.90 -1.79
CA HIS A 76 0.16 -15.61 -1.70
C HIS A 76 0.98 -16.81 -1.22
N PHE A 77 0.36 -17.74 -0.48
CA PHE A 77 1.00 -18.99 -0.05
C PHE A 77 0.63 -20.15 -0.98
N LEU A 78 -0.66 -20.29 -1.30
CA LEU A 78 -1.15 -21.32 -2.22
C LEU A 78 -0.63 -21.09 -3.64
N SER A 79 -0.48 -22.17 -4.39
CA SER A 79 -0.19 -22.07 -5.83
C SER A 79 -1.29 -21.25 -6.50
N PRO A 80 -0.98 -20.27 -7.36
CA PRO A 80 -2.01 -19.54 -8.10
C PRO A 80 -2.74 -20.42 -9.14
N SER A 81 -2.28 -21.65 -9.32
CA SER A 81 -2.94 -22.68 -10.14
C SER A 81 -3.53 -23.81 -9.30
N PHE A 82 -3.56 -23.69 -7.96
CA PHE A 82 -4.09 -24.72 -7.08
C PHE A 82 -5.47 -25.21 -7.55
N PRO A 83 -5.72 -26.52 -7.64
CA PRO A 83 -4.88 -27.66 -7.20
C PRO A 83 -3.97 -28.23 -8.30
N LEU A 84 -3.76 -27.52 -9.41
CA LEU A 84 -3.02 -28.03 -10.55
C LEU A 84 -1.51 -27.95 -10.32
N ASN A 85 -0.81 -29.03 -10.71
CA ASN A 85 0.59 -28.95 -11.04
C ASN A 85 0.72 -28.53 -12.51
N VAL A 86 0.96 -27.24 -12.75
CA VAL A 86 1.12 -26.71 -14.12
C VAL A 86 2.35 -27.27 -14.82
N SER A 87 3.23 -27.94 -14.08
CA SER A 87 4.36 -28.67 -14.65
C SER A 87 3.99 -29.99 -15.32
N GLU A 88 2.72 -30.41 -15.23
CA GLU A 88 2.20 -31.65 -15.79
C GLU A 88 1.13 -31.35 -16.85
N VAL A 89 0.73 -32.39 -17.61
CA VAL A 89 -0.37 -32.27 -18.56
C VAL A 89 -1.67 -32.17 -17.79
N VAL A 90 -2.45 -31.11 -18.03
CA VAL A 90 -3.73 -30.89 -17.37
C VAL A 90 -4.80 -31.83 -17.94
N ASP A 91 -5.34 -32.71 -17.10
CA ASP A 91 -6.53 -33.51 -17.43
C ASP A 91 -7.81 -32.71 -17.20
N LEU A 92 -8.49 -32.36 -18.30
CA LEU A 92 -9.76 -31.62 -18.28
C LEU A 92 -10.96 -32.48 -17.84
N ASN A 93 -10.79 -33.80 -17.66
CA ASN A 93 -11.81 -34.68 -17.12
C ASN A 93 -11.65 -34.97 -15.62
N ALA A 94 -10.54 -34.52 -15.02
CA ALA A 94 -10.27 -34.73 -13.61
C ALA A 94 -11.23 -33.95 -12.71
N THR A 95 -11.47 -34.48 -11.51
CA THR A 95 -12.23 -33.82 -10.44
C THR A 95 -11.34 -33.62 -9.23
N TYR A 96 -11.64 -32.59 -8.44
CA TYR A 96 -10.81 -32.14 -7.33
C TYR A 96 -11.66 -31.87 -6.08
N PRO A 97 -11.15 -32.15 -4.87
CA PRO A 97 -11.89 -31.90 -3.64
C PRO A 97 -12.23 -30.42 -3.42
N SER A 98 -13.49 -30.13 -3.06
CA SER A 98 -13.93 -28.81 -2.64
C SER A 98 -15.09 -28.91 -1.64
N GLY A 99 -14.96 -28.22 -0.51
CA GLY A 99 -15.99 -28.21 0.54
C GLY A 99 -17.26 -27.43 0.17
N TYR A 100 -17.25 -26.65 -0.91
CA TYR A 100 -18.42 -25.87 -1.34
C TYR A 100 -19.40 -26.67 -2.21
N ALA A 101 -18.95 -27.71 -2.89
CA ALA A 101 -19.76 -28.46 -3.85
C ALA A 101 -20.47 -29.66 -3.22
N ASP A 102 -21.66 -29.99 -3.73
CA ASP A 102 -22.37 -31.22 -3.37
C ASP A 102 -21.52 -32.45 -3.76
N GLY A 103 -21.39 -33.41 -2.85
CA GLY A 103 -20.49 -34.56 -3.02
C GLY A 103 -19.01 -34.27 -2.73
N GLY A 104 -18.64 -33.03 -2.42
CA GLY A 104 -17.30 -32.66 -1.97
C GLY A 104 -16.24 -32.56 -3.08
N SER A 105 -16.66 -32.43 -4.34
CA SER A 105 -15.76 -32.34 -5.49
C SER A 105 -16.25 -31.39 -6.59
N VAL A 106 -15.32 -30.73 -7.28
CA VAL A 106 -15.56 -29.88 -8.45
C VAL A 106 -14.78 -30.39 -9.66
N GLY A 107 -15.27 -30.11 -10.87
CA GLY A 107 -14.60 -30.44 -12.13
C GLY A 107 -14.50 -29.23 -13.04
N TRP A 108 -14.05 -29.45 -14.27
CA TRP A 108 -13.93 -28.40 -15.28
C TRP A 108 -15.27 -28.02 -15.88
N SER A 109 -15.42 -26.74 -16.18
CA SER A 109 -16.52 -26.15 -16.92
C SER A 109 -15.99 -25.21 -18.01
N LYS A 110 -16.88 -24.68 -18.84
CA LYS A 110 -16.53 -23.76 -19.93
C LYS A 110 -17.16 -22.39 -19.70
N ALA A 111 -16.41 -21.34 -20.04
CA ALA A 111 -16.91 -19.98 -20.10
C ALA A 111 -16.39 -19.30 -21.37
N LYS A 112 -17.03 -18.18 -21.76
CA LYS A 112 -16.57 -17.37 -22.88
C LYS A 112 -16.35 -15.93 -22.45
N SER A 113 -15.20 -15.36 -22.82
CA SER A 113 -14.96 -13.94 -22.65
C SER A 113 -15.69 -13.15 -23.74
N ARG A 114 -16.00 -11.89 -23.43
CA ARG A 114 -16.48 -10.91 -24.39
C ARG A 114 -15.34 -10.46 -25.30
N GLU A 115 -15.69 -9.72 -26.36
CA GLU A 115 -14.71 -9.15 -27.31
C GLU A 115 -13.73 -8.18 -26.63
N ASP A 116 -14.14 -7.53 -25.53
CA ASP A 116 -13.32 -6.62 -24.74
C ASP A 116 -12.34 -7.34 -23.79
N GLY A 117 -12.32 -8.68 -23.79
CA GLY A 117 -11.47 -9.48 -22.89
C GLY A 117 -12.08 -9.77 -21.52
N THR A 118 -13.27 -9.26 -21.22
CA THR A 118 -13.96 -9.49 -19.94
C THR A 118 -14.55 -10.89 -19.89
N LEU A 119 -14.20 -11.64 -18.85
CA LEU A 119 -14.72 -12.96 -18.51
C LEU A 119 -15.53 -12.89 -17.22
N ALA A 120 -16.77 -13.37 -17.26
CA ALA A 120 -17.62 -13.55 -16.09
C ALA A 120 -17.72 -15.04 -15.75
N VAL A 121 -17.43 -15.41 -14.50
CA VAL A 121 -17.47 -16.79 -14.00
C VAL A 121 -18.32 -16.85 -12.74
N SER A 122 -19.24 -17.81 -12.70
CA SER A 122 -20.07 -18.08 -11.53
C SER A 122 -20.38 -19.57 -11.42
N PHE A 123 -20.74 -20.01 -10.21
CA PHE A 123 -21.04 -21.41 -9.92
C PHE A 123 -22.47 -21.53 -9.36
N PRO A 124 -23.51 -21.48 -10.21
CA PRO A 124 -24.91 -21.41 -9.76
C PRO A 124 -25.39 -22.70 -9.08
N ASN A 125 -24.71 -23.83 -9.29
CA ASN A 125 -25.06 -25.11 -8.67
C ASN A 125 -24.57 -25.25 -7.21
N ILE A 126 -23.75 -24.30 -6.73
CA ILE A 126 -23.30 -24.28 -5.35
C ILE A 126 -24.40 -23.70 -4.48
N ARG A 127 -24.65 -24.32 -3.32
CA ARG A 127 -25.65 -23.88 -2.33
C ARG A 127 -25.15 -22.68 -1.52
N TRP A 128 -24.87 -21.56 -2.19
CA TRP A 128 -24.29 -20.34 -1.61
C TRP A 128 -25.10 -19.79 -0.44
N GLU A 129 -26.43 -19.86 -0.49
CA GLU A 129 -27.29 -19.41 0.60
C GLU A 129 -27.06 -20.21 1.89
N ALA A 130 -26.90 -21.53 1.79
CA ALA A 130 -26.66 -22.39 2.94
C ALA A 130 -25.26 -22.18 3.54
N LEU A 131 -24.24 -22.06 2.68
CA LEU A 131 -22.87 -21.74 3.12
C LEU A 131 -22.84 -20.37 3.83
N ARG A 132 -23.49 -19.36 3.24
CA ARG A 132 -23.55 -18.02 3.81
C ARG A 132 -24.35 -17.96 5.11
N ALA A 133 -25.40 -18.75 5.27
CA ALA A 133 -26.20 -18.78 6.49
C ALA A 133 -25.40 -19.21 7.73
N THR A 134 -24.30 -19.93 7.54
CA THR A 134 -23.44 -20.43 8.62
C THR A 134 -22.15 -19.61 8.75
N GLU A 135 -21.53 -19.24 7.63
CA GLU A 135 -20.17 -18.66 7.61
C GLU A 135 -20.14 -17.18 7.18
N GLY A 136 -21.29 -16.59 6.87
CA GLY A 136 -21.39 -15.20 6.44
C GLY A 136 -20.62 -14.92 5.14
N TRP A 137 -19.88 -13.80 5.10
CA TRP A 137 -19.09 -13.40 3.95
C TRP A 137 -17.87 -14.28 3.67
N ALA A 138 -17.37 -15.02 4.67
CA ALA A 138 -16.24 -15.92 4.49
C ALA A 138 -16.56 -17.03 3.47
N ALA A 139 -17.80 -17.54 3.50
CA ALA A 139 -18.29 -18.56 2.57
C ALA A 139 -18.36 -18.12 1.10
N LEU A 140 -18.29 -16.82 0.81
CA LEU A 140 -18.35 -16.33 -0.57
C LEU A 140 -16.97 -16.26 -1.21
N GLN A 141 -15.91 -16.22 -0.40
CA GLN A 141 -14.53 -16.18 -0.86
C GLN A 141 -14.18 -17.51 -1.53
N HIS A 142 -13.72 -17.47 -2.78
CA HIS A 142 -13.31 -18.68 -3.49
C HIS A 142 -12.24 -18.41 -4.55
N HIS A 143 -11.40 -19.42 -4.74
CA HIS A 143 -10.40 -19.50 -5.80
C HIS A 143 -10.95 -20.26 -7.00
N THR A 144 -10.57 -19.81 -8.19
CA THR A 144 -10.89 -20.41 -9.49
C THR A 144 -9.66 -20.37 -10.38
N VAL A 145 -9.34 -21.48 -11.03
CA VAL A 145 -8.32 -21.51 -12.08
C VAL A 145 -8.99 -21.30 -13.43
N LEU A 146 -8.51 -20.29 -14.16
CA LEU A 146 -8.99 -19.95 -15.50
C LEU A 146 -7.88 -20.27 -16.50
N ARG A 147 -8.19 -21.07 -17.51
CA ARG A 147 -7.23 -21.51 -18.54
C ARG A 147 -7.75 -21.14 -19.93
N SER A 148 -6.90 -20.50 -20.73
CA SER A 148 -7.16 -20.20 -22.15
C SER A 148 -5.86 -20.34 -22.96
N THR A 149 -5.90 -20.00 -24.24
CA THR A 149 -4.76 -20.06 -25.15
C THR A 149 -4.46 -18.71 -25.79
N ILE A 150 -3.17 -18.44 -25.98
CA ILE A 150 -2.65 -17.28 -26.72
C ILE A 150 -1.93 -17.80 -27.95
N THR A 151 -2.26 -17.28 -29.12
CA THR A 151 -1.56 -17.60 -30.38
C THR A 151 -0.80 -16.38 -30.88
N VAL A 152 0.50 -16.54 -31.07
CA VAL A 152 1.41 -15.55 -31.66
C VAL A 152 1.64 -15.90 -33.12
N HIS A 153 1.36 -14.95 -34.02
CA HIS A 153 1.45 -15.12 -35.46
C HIS A 153 2.67 -14.38 -36.02
N PRO A 154 3.53 -15.05 -36.81
CA PRO A 154 4.69 -14.40 -37.40
C PRO A 154 4.32 -13.39 -38.51
N PRO A 155 5.18 -12.40 -38.79
CA PRO A 155 5.02 -11.49 -39.92
C PRO A 155 4.96 -12.23 -41.27
N ALA A 156 4.17 -11.73 -42.23
CA ALA A 156 4.06 -12.37 -43.55
C ALA A 156 5.35 -12.22 -44.40
N ALA A 157 6.16 -11.20 -44.14
CA ALA A 157 7.43 -10.95 -44.81
C ALA A 157 8.60 -11.27 -43.87
N ARG A 158 9.39 -12.29 -44.22
CA ARG A 158 10.56 -12.72 -43.43
C ARG A 158 11.63 -11.63 -43.41
N LYS A 159 12.04 -11.19 -42.23
CA LYS A 159 13.37 -10.58 -42.03
C LYS A 159 14.27 -11.60 -41.34
N THR A 160 15.51 -11.72 -41.81
CA THR A 160 16.44 -12.78 -41.39
C THR A 160 16.94 -12.64 -39.93
N ASN A 161 16.53 -11.60 -39.20
CA ASN A 161 16.95 -11.28 -37.82
C ASN A 161 15.78 -10.75 -36.95
N ASP A 162 14.59 -11.34 -37.01
CA ASP A 162 13.48 -10.86 -36.18
C ASP A 162 13.70 -11.24 -34.69
N THR A 163 13.95 -10.22 -33.86
CA THR A 163 13.93 -10.35 -32.40
C THR A 163 12.57 -10.93 -31.96
N PRO A 164 12.53 -11.98 -31.12
CA PRO A 164 11.29 -12.50 -30.60
C PRO A 164 10.46 -11.41 -29.92
N PRO A 165 9.14 -11.34 -30.19
CA PRO A 165 8.27 -10.38 -29.53
C PRO A 165 8.07 -10.74 -28.05
N ARG A 166 7.66 -9.75 -27.26
CA ARG A 166 7.14 -9.93 -25.90
C ARG A 166 5.64 -9.68 -25.88
N LEU A 167 4.97 -10.17 -24.84
CA LEU A 167 3.56 -9.86 -24.59
C LEU A 167 3.47 -8.67 -23.64
N LEU A 168 2.51 -7.79 -23.89
CA LEU A 168 2.04 -6.79 -22.94
C LEU A 168 0.69 -7.27 -22.41
N VAL A 169 0.67 -7.72 -21.17
CA VAL A 169 -0.52 -8.33 -20.56
C VAL A 169 -1.09 -7.41 -19.50
N ASN A 170 -2.38 -7.06 -19.64
CA ASN A 170 -3.14 -6.42 -18.58
C ASN A 170 -4.16 -7.41 -18.05
N LEU A 171 -4.04 -7.76 -16.78
CA LEU A 171 -5.01 -8.56 -16.04
C LEU A 171 -5.64 -7.66 -14.97
N GLU A 172 -6.91 -7.31 -15.11
CA GLU A 172 -7.66 -6.57 -14.10
C GLU A 172 -8.55 -7.53 -13.30
N GLN A 173 -8.62 -7.31 -11.99
CA GLN A 173 -9.42 -8.10 -11.05
C GLN A 173 -9.07 -9.60 -10.96
N GLY A 174 -7.96 -10.05 -11.57
CA GLY A 174 -7.31 -11.33 -11.31
C GLY A 174 -6.06 -11.16 -10.43
N SER A 175 -5.70 -12.17 -9.64
CA SER A 175 -4.58 -12.07 -8.69
C SER A 175 -3.23 -12.35 -9.32
N PHE A 176 -3.13 -13.41 -10.12
CA PHE A 176 -1.90 -13.81 -10.80
C PHE A 176 -2.18 -14.42 -12.17
N PHE A 177 -1.19 -14.39 -13.06
CA PHE A 177 -1.21 -15.19 -14.27
C PHE A 177 0.18 -15.70 -14.64
N THR A 178 0.22 -16.70 -15.51
CA THR A 178 1.45 -17.20 -16.15
C THR A 178 1.15 -17.64 -17.58
N VAL A 179 2.18 -17.61 -18.43
CA VAL A 179 2.15 -18.17 -19.79
C VAL A 179 3.08 -19.37 -19.87
N VAL A 180 2.60 -20.51 -20.37
CA VAL A 180 3.37 -21.75 -20.51
C VAL A 180 3.19 -22.35 -21.91
N PRO A 181 4.13 -23.18 -22.41
CA PRO A 181 3.99 -23.82 -23.72
C PRO A 181 2.78 -24.78 -23.81
N GLU A 182 2.16 -24.91 -24.98
CA GLU A 182 1.01 -25.83 -25.23
C GLU A 182 1.43 -27.29 -25.52
N GLY A 183 2.71 -27.56 -25.78
CA GLY A 183 3.19 -28.88 -26.25
C GLY A 183 3.43 -29.94 -25.16
N PRO A 184 3.43 -31.24 -25.52
CA PRO A 184 3.77 -32.33 -24.60
C PRO A 184 5.21 -32.18 -24.10
N ARG A 185 5.38 -32.24 -22.78
CA ARG A 185 6.69 -32.25 -22.12
C ARG A 185 7.34 -33.59 -22.41
N LYS A 186 8.46 -33.58 -23.15
CA LYS A 186 9.10 -34.82 -23.61
C LYS A 186 9.74 -35.60 -22.46
N THR A 187 10.11 -34.92 -21.37
CA THR A 187 10.64 -35.50 -20.13
C THR A 187 10.23 -34.66 -18.90
N GLN A 188 10.41 -35.21 -17.69
CA GLN A 188 10.20 -34.49 -16.42
C GLN A 188 11.24 -33.36 -16.21
N ASP A 189 12.43 -33.49 -16.83
CA ASP A 189 13.51 -32.50 -16.82
C ASP A 189 13.26 -31.33 -17.80
N ASP A 190 12.35 -31.47 -18.78
CA ASP A 190 11.90 -30.39 -19.69
C ASP A 190 10.79 -29.51 -19.06
N ALA A 191 10.50 -29.67 -17.78
CA ALA A 191 9.39 -28.98 -17.13
C ALA A 191 9.68 -27.47 -16.98
N VAL A 192 8.98 -26.64 -17.77
CA VAL A 192 9.03 -25.18 -17.64
C VAL A 192 8.53 -24.76 -16.26
N VAL A 193 9.39 -24.08 -15.50
CA VAL A 193 9.01 -23.38 -14.27
C VAL A 193 8.22 -22.12 -14.66
N PRO A 194 6.95 -22.00 -14.26
CA PRO A 194 6.10 -20.86 -14.58
C PRO A 194 6.62 -19.59 -13.90
N GLU A 195 6.62 -18.47 -14.62
CA GLU A 195 6.84 -17.14 -14.02
C GLU A 195 5.49 -16.53 -13.71
N TRP A 196 5.19 -16.39 -12.42
CA TRP A 196 3.93 -15.82 -11.98
C TRP A 196 4.02 -14.29 -11.99
N HIS A 197 3.13 -13.65 -12.72
CA HIS A 197 2.96 -12.20 -12.75
C HIS A 197 1.77 -11.83 -11.88
N ALA A 198 1.91 -10.81 -11.04
CA ALA A 198 0.78 -10.29 -10.28
C ALA A 198 -0.16 -9.54 -11.25
N GLY A 199 -1.45 -9.84 -11.18
CA GLY A 199 -2.48 -9.06 -11.85
C GLY A 199 -2.73 -7.74 -11.12
N ASN A 200 -3.46 -6.84 -11.76
CA ASN A 200 -4.01 -5.63 -11.13
C ASN A 200 -5.35 -5.97 -10.46
N ILE A 201 -5.30 -6.72 -9.36
CA ILE A 201 -6.51 -7.24 -8.69
C ILE A 201 -7.42 -6.11 -8.17
N TYR A 202 -6.85 -4.94 -7.86
CA TYR A 202 -7.58 -3.77 -7.39
C TYR A 202 -8.09 -2.85 -8.51
N ALA A 203 -7.83 -3.19 -9.78
CA ALA A 203 -8.07 -2.32 -10.92
C ALA A 203 -7.52 -0.89 -10.69
N MET A 204 -6.31 -0.80 -10.12
CA MET A 204 -5.61 0.46 -9.90
C MET A 204 -5.45 1.22 -11.22
N GLY A 205 -5.86 2.49 -11.21
CA GLY A 205 -5.65 3.39 -12.32
C GLY A 205 -4.16 3.55 -12.65
N ARG A 206 -3.87 3.83 -13.91
CA ARG A 206 -2.50 4.14 -14.39
C ARG A 206 -1.48 3.01 -14.14
N SER A 207 -1.94 1.76 -14.04
CA SER A 207 -1.05 0.60 -14.03
C SER A 207 -0.45 0.40 -15.42
N PRO A 208 0.89 0.30 -15.57
CA PRO A 208 1.46 -0.19 -16.81
C PRO A 208 1.09 -1.67 -17.04
N ALA A 209 1.20 -2.13 -18.29
CA ALA A 209 1.06 -3.54 -18.60
C ALA A 209 2.23 -4.36 -18.04
N ASN A 210 1.99 -5.64 -17.77
CA ASN A 210 3.08 -6.58 -17.51
C ASN A 210 3.81 -6.86 -18.83
N VAL A 211 5.12 -6.66 -18.84
CA VAL A 211 5.99 -7.09 -19.94
C VAL A 211 6.36 -8.54 -19.69
N VAL A 212 5.89 -9.44 -20.55
CA VAL A 212 5.99 -10.90 -20.37
C VAL A 212 6.80 -11.49 -21.52
N SER A 213 7.93 -12.10 -21.17
CA SER A 213 8.73 -12.88 -22.12
C SER A 213 8.02 -14.20 -22.44
N LEU A 214 8.05 -14.62 -23.71
CA LEU A 214 7.49 -15.91 -24.09
C LEU A 214 8.38 -17.04 -23.53
N PRO A 215 7.80 -18.10 -22.93
CA PRO A 215 8.56 -19.16 -22.27
C PRO A 215 9.43 -19.97 -23.25
N VAL A 216 9.05 -19.98 -24.54
CA VAL A 216 9.82 -20.51 -25.67
C VAL A 216 9.65 -19.50 -26.81
N ALA A 217 10.66 -19.32 -27.65
CA ALA A 217 10.56 -18.40 -28.78
C ALA A 217 9.46 -18.87 -29.76
N PRO A 218 8.61 -17.95 -30.29
CA PRO A 218 7.60 -18.31 -31.27
C PRO A 218 8.27 -18.67 -32.61
N SER A 219 7.62 -19.57 -33.36
CA SER A 219 8.00 -19.88 -34.73
C SER A 219 7.93 -18.62 -35.60
N THR A 220 8.92 -18.45 -36.47
CA THR A 220 9.00 -17.36 -37.44
C THR A 220 8.28 -17.68 -38.75
N THR A 221 7.71 -18.89 -38.87
CA THR A 221 7.07 -19.37 -40.11
C THR A 221 5.62 -19.77 -39.96
N GLU A 222 5.19 -20.11 -38.74
CA GLU A 222 3.84 -20.58 -38.46
C GLU A 222 3.35 -20.09 -37.09
N PRO A 223 2.03 -19.94 -36.89
CA PRO A 223 1.49 -19.51 -35.60
C PRO A 223 1.92 -20.45 -34.47
N THR A 224 2.31 -19.87 -33.34
CA THR A 224 2.71 -20.62 -32.13
C THR A 224 1.72 -20.35 -31.02
N THR A 225 1.19 -21.42 -30.42
CA THR A 225 0.19 -21.33 -29.35
C THR A 225 0.81 -21.64 -27.99
N TYR A 226 0.38 -20.89 -26.99
CA TYR A 226 0.74 -20.98 -25.59
C TYR A 226 -0.52 -21.11 -24.75
N ILE A 227 -0.39 -21.65 -23.55
CA ILE A 227 -1.44 -21.68 -22.54
C ILE A 227 -1.26 -20.47 -21.63
N ILE A 228 -2.33 -19.74 -21.36
CA ILE A 228 -2.40 -18.76 -20.28
C ILE A 228 -3.26 -19.30 -19.15
N LEU A 229 -2.73 -19.19 -17.94
CA LEU A 229 -3.42 -19.53 -16.70
C LEU A 229 -3.60 -18.27 -15.87
N VAL A 230 -4.80 -18.07 -15.34
CA VAL A 230 -5.14 -16.94 -14.47
C VAL A 230 -5.71 -17.49 -13.16
N SER A 231 -5.19 -16.95 -12.06
CA SER A 231 -5.71 -17.12 -10.71
C SER A 231 -6.87 -16.14 -10.50
N GLY A 232 -8.08 -16.66 -10.55
CA GLY A 232 -9.33 -15.92 -10.39
C GLY A 232 -9.86 -16.05 -8.96
N ASP A 233 -9.56 -15.07 -8.11
CA ASP A 233 -9.99 -15.07 -6.71
C ASP A 233 -11.17 -14.11 -6.52
N TYR A 234 -12.33 -14.65 -6.16
CA TYR A 234 -13.46 -13.83 -5.76
C TYR A 234 -13.25 -13.36 -4.33
N GLU A 235 -12.90 -12.08 -4.18
CA GLU A 235 -12.89 -11.40 -2.89
C GLU A 235 -14.09 -10.47 -2.77
N ILE A 236 -14.96 -10.70 -1.78
CA ILE A 236 -16.18 -9.88 -1.60
C ILE A 236 -15.88 -8.37 -1.48
N ARG A 237 -14.72 -8.01 -0.92
CA ARG A 237 -14.24 -6.62 -0.81
C ARG A 237 -14.06 -5.95 -2.19
N LEU A 238 -13.86 -6.73 -3.24
CA LEU A 238 -13.62 -6.25 -4.60
C LEU A 238 -14.87 -6.35 -5.47
N PHE A 239 -15.65 -7.42 -5.31
CA PHE A 239 -16.82 -7.71 -6.17
C PHE A 239 -18.16 -7.39 -5.53
N GLY A 240 -18.16 -6.96 -4.27
CA GLY A 240 -19.36 -6.64 -3.50
C GLY A 240 -20.20 -7.86 -3.15
N ASP A 241 -21.22 -7.64 -2.35
CA ASP A 241 -22.16 -8.67 -1.96
C ASP A 241 -23.10 -9.07 -3.14
N PRO A 242 -23.17 -10.35 -3.53
CA PRO A 242 -23.98 -10.79 -4.68
C PRO A 242 -25.49 -10.61 -4.47
N ARG A 243 -25.96 -10.37 -3.23
CA ARG A 243 -27.37 -10.05 -2.96
C ARG A 243 -27.77 -8.69 -3.52
N HIS A 244 -26.87 -7.72 -3.60
CA HIS A 244 -27.16 -6.40 -4.18
C HIS A 244 -27.26 -6.43 -5.71
N ASN A 245 -26.70 -7.48 -6.34
CA ASN A 245 -26.77 -7.71 -7.78
C ASN A 245 -27.90 -8.67 -8.21
N GLY A 246 -28.84 -8.98 -7.30
CA GLY A 246 -30.09 -9.69 -7.60
C GLY A 246 -30.00 -11.21 -7.76
N GLY A 247 -28.80 -11.80 -7.72
CA GLY A 247 -28.60 -13.23 -7.96
C GLY A 247 -28.24 -14.06 -6.71
N GLY A 248 -27.67 -13.45 -5.67
CA GLY A 248 -27.15 -14.18 -4.48
C GLY A 248 -25.96 -15.11 -4.77
N VAL A 249 -25.60 -15.28 -6.03
CA VAL A 249 -24.49 -16.10 -6.53
C VAL A 249 -23.28 -15.19 -6.78
N PRO A 250 -22.14 -15.43 -6.09
CA PRO A 250 -20.87 -14.79 -6.41
C PRO A 250 -20.51 -14.94 -7.89
N THR A 251 -20.20 -13.81 -8.53
CA THR A 251 -19.74 -13.78 -9.93
C THR A 251 -18.39 -13.08 -9.98
N LEU A 252 -17.35 -13.84 -10.30
CA LEU A 252 -16.03 -13.32 -10.63
C LEU A 252 -16.11 -12.60 -11.98
N SER A 253 -15.57 -11.40 -12.06
CA SER A 253 -15.43 -10.65 -13.32
C SER A 253 -13.97 -10.26 -13.49
N VAL A 254 -13.30 -10.81 -14.51
CA VAL A 254 -11.88 -10.57 -14.77
C VAL A 254 -11.74 -10.02 -16.19
N SER A 255 -10.90 -9.01 -16.40
CA SER A 255 -10.57 -8.54 -17.73
C SER A 255 -9.13 -8.89 -18.06
N LEU A 256 -8.90 -9.50 -19.22
CA LEU A 256 -7.58 -9.84 -19.71
C LEU A 256 -7.40 -9.31 -21.12
N THR A 257 -6.41 -8.45 -21.33
CA THR A 257 -5.96 -8.03 -22.66
C THR A 257 -4.51 -8.42 -22.89
N VAL A 258 -4.22 -8.86 -24.10
CA VAL A 258 -2.88 -9.28 -24.51
C VAL A 258 -2.53 -8.54 -25.79
N ASN A 259 -1.48 -7.72 -25.72
CA ASN A 259 -0.89 -7.04 -26.86
C ASN A 259 0.52 -7.57 -27.10
N ILE A 260 1.11 -7.21 -28.24
CA ILE A 260 2.45 -7.63 -28.64
C ILE A 260 3.36 -6.42 -28.75
N GLU A 261 4.59 -6.56 -28.25
CA GLU A 261 5.62 -5.54 -28.34
C GLU A 261 6.88 -6.17 -28.95
N VAL A 262 7.42 -5.53 -29.97
CA VAL A 262 8.76 -5.86 -30.47
C VAL A 262 9.75 -5.01 -29.67
N PRO A 263 10.68 -5.63 -28.90
CA PRO A 263 11.65 -4.88 -28.13
C PRO A 263 12.45 -3.94 -29.03
N THR A 264 12.36 -2.65 -28.75
CA THR A 264 13.17 -1.62 -29.42
C THR A 264 14.03 -0.95 -28.38
N HIS A 265 15.33 -0.78 -28.68
CA HIS A 265 16.28 -0.14 -27.77
C HIS A 265 15.98 1.35 -27.67
N SER A 266 15.02 1.70 -26.82
CA SER A 266 14.46 3.04 -26.70
C SER A 266 13.81 3.26 -25.33
N VAL A 267 13.54 4.54 -25.01
CA VAL A 267 12.76 4.97 -23.85
C VAL A 267 11.51 5.70 -24.32
N SER A 268 10.41 5.55 -23.58
CA SER A 268 9.12 6.17 -23.88
C SER A 268 8.62 7.01 -22.70
N ARG A 269 7.84 8.06 -23.01
CA ARG A 269 7.13 8.86 -22.00
C ARG A 269 5.93 8.11 -21.46
N VAL A 270 5.70 8.23 -20.15
CA VAL A 270 4.52 7.71 -19.45
C VAL A 270 3.83 8.85 -18.71
N PRO A 271 3.03 9.70 -19.40
CA PRO A 271 2.42 10.88 -18.78
C PRO A 271 1.51 10.58 -17.59
N SER A 272 0.93 9.37 -17.54
CA SER A 272 0.11 8.92 -16.40
C SER A 272 0.90 8.81 -15.09
N HIS A 273 2.23 8.80 -15.14
CA HIS A 273 3.12 8.78 -13.98
C HIS A 273 3.72 10.16 -13.67
N ASP A 274 3.31 11.22 -14.37
CA ASP A 274 3.79 12.57 -14.10
C ASP A 274 3.24 13.08 -12.75
N VAL A 275 4.08 13.79 -12.02
CA VAL A 275 3.74 14.46 -10.75
C VAL A 275 3.98 15.95 -10.91
N SER A 276 2.95 16.75 -10.63
CA SER A 276 2.99 18.20 -10.68
C SER A 276 2.03 18.80 -9.65
N CYS A 277 2.18 20.09 -9.37
CA CYS A 277 1.27 20.87 -8.54
C CYS A 277 0.49 21.90 -9.36
N ASP A 278 -0.55 22.43 -8.74
CA ASP A 278 -1.19 23.65 -9.19
C ASP A 278 -0.31 24.87 -8.89
N PHE A 279 -0.64 25.98 -9.54
CA PHE A 279 -0.02 27.28 -9.33
C PHE A 279 -1.07 28.24 -8.76
N VAL A 280 -0.69 29.07 -7.80
CA VAL A 280 -1.56 30.04 -7.12
C VAL A 280 -1.02 31.44 -7.41
N ASP A 281 -1.79 32.23 -8.15
CA ASP A 281 -1.37 33.52 -8.71
C ASP A 281 0.00 33.42 -9.41
N GLY A 282 0.17 32.33 -10.18
CA GLY A 282 1.41 32.02 -10.90
C GLY A 282 2.53 31.41 -10.06
N TRP A 283 2.35 31.12 -8.77
CA TRP A 283 3.37 30.48 -7.93
C TRP A 283 3.07 29.02 -7.65
N ALA A 284 4.04 28.14 -7.86
CA ALA A 284 3.89 26.71 -7.64
C ALA A 284 3.50 26.41 -6.19
N PHE A 285 2.43 25.63 -6.01
CA PHE A 285 2.00 25.15 -4.71
C PHE A 285 2.72 23.82 -4.38
N GLY A 286 4.05 23.84 -4.38
CA GLY A 286 4.89 22.64 -4.22
C GLY A 286 6.40 22.90 -4.40
N ASP A 287 7.24 21.86 -4.27
CA ASP A 287 8.68 21.88 -4.63
C ASP A 287 9.15 20.77 -5.58
N ALA A 288 8.24 19.91 -6.03
CA ALA A 288 8.62 18.70 -6.76
C ALA A 288 7.88 18.55 -8.08
N LEU A 289 8.60 18.08 -9.09
CA LEU A 289 8.04 17.52 -10.31
C LEU A 289 8.49 16.07 -10.43
N GLY A 290 7.68 15.26 -11.10
CA GLY A 290 7.99 13.89 -11.47
C GLY A 290 7.67 13.66 -12.94
N VAL A 291 8.57 13.00 -13.67
CA VAL A 291 8.34 12.65 -15.08
C VAL A 291 8.36 11.14 -15.24
N GLY A 292 7.25 10.58 -15.70
CA GLY A 292 7.14 9.16 -15.99
C GLY A 292 7.89 8.78 -17.26
N LEU A 293 8.79 7.79 -17.13
CA LEU A 293 9.52 7.16 -18.25
C LEU A 293 9.45 5.65 -18.15
N SER A 294 9.47 4.97 -19.31
CA SER A 294 9.59 3.52 -19.40
C SER A 294 10.65 3.12 -20.41
N SER A 295 11.59 2.27 -20.03
CA SER A 295 12.51 1.64 -20.99
C SER A 295 11.75 0.56 -21.74
N VAL A 296 11.61 0.72 -23.07
CA VAL A 296 11.07 -0.34 -23.92
C VAL A 296 12.08 -1.48 -23.93
N ASP A 297 13.35 -1.19 -24.20
CA ASP A 297 14.44 -2.16 -24.06
C ASP A 297 15.77 -1.46 -23.78
N GLY A 298 16.72 -2.20 -23.21
CA GLY A 298 18.04 -1.70 -22.83
C GLY A 298 18.06 -0.94 -21.49
N TRP A 299 19.26 -0.75 -20.96
CA TRP A 299 19.51 -0.02 -19.71
C TRP A 299 19.72 1.45 -20.01
N TRP A 300 18.83 2.32 -19.53
CA TRP A 300 18.87 3.76 -19.80
C TRP A 300 19.08 4.55 -18.51
N THR A 301 19.93 5.57 -18.53
CA THR A 301 20.11 6.51 -17.42
C THR A 301 19.73 7.92 -17.84
N VAL A 302 18.86 8.57 -17.08
CA VAL A 302 18.60 10.01 -17.20
C VAL A 302 19.76 10.76 -16.54
N GLN A 303 20.53 11.48 -17.34
CA GLN A 303 21.74 12.17 -16.88
C GLN A 303 21.55 13.67 -16.71
N ASP A 304 20.73 14.30 -17.56
CA ASP A 304 20.61 15.75 -17.57
C ASP A 304 19.19 16.20 -17.93
N LEU A 305 18.89 17.45 -17.59
CA LEU A 305 17.63 18.12 -17.86
C LEU A 305 17.91 19.54 -18.34
N THR A 306 17.38 19.90 -19.51
CA THR A 306 17.50 21.24 -20.08
C THR A 306 16.12 21.92 -20.17
N PRO A 307 15.84 22.96 -19.37
CA PRO A 307 14.62 23.76 -19.49
C PRO A 307 14.55 24.48 -20.84
N SER A 308 13.34 24.72 -21.35
CA SER A 308 13.18 25.60 -22.51
C SER A 308 13.67 27.02 -22.19
N THR A 309 14.09 27.77 -23.21
CA THR A 309 14.53 29.16 -23.04
C THR A 309 13.46 30.01 -22.35
N ALA A 310 12.18 29.76 -22.64
CA ALA A 310 11.06 30.44 -21.99
C ALA A 310 10.97 30.05 -20.50
N LEU A 311 11.01 28.76 -20.17
CA LEU A 311 10.88 28.29 -18.79
C LEU A 311 12.03 28.74 -17.89
N SER A 312 13.26 28.77 -18.40
CA SER A 312 14.48 29.15 -17.65
C SER A 312 14.43 30.56 -17.04
N GLN A 313 13.61 31.45 -17.60
CA GLN A 313 13.38 32.80 -17.07
C GLN A 313 12.55 32.79 -15.80
N TYR A 314 11.70 31.78 -15.61
CA TYR A 314 10.76 31.69 -14.50
C TYR A 314 11.23 30.73 -13.41
N MET A 315 11.92 29.65 -13.80
CA MET A 315 12.26 28.55 -12.89
C MET A 315 13.60 27.92 -13.25
N ASP A 316 14.34 27.51 -12.22
CA ASP A 316 15.46 26.57 -12.34
C ASP A 316 14.96 25.16 -12.02
N LEU A 317 15.36 24.18 -12.84
CA LEU A 317 15.03 22.77 -12.67
C LEU A 317 16.31 21.97 -12.45
N GLU A 318 16.25 20.99 -11.55
CA GLU A 318 17.39 20.13 -11.21
C GLU A 318 16.92 18.68 -11.01
N LEU A 319 17.65 17.71 -11.58
CA LEU A 319 17.45 16.31 -11.25
C LEU A 319 17.84 16.07 -9.80
N VAL A 320 16.96 15.46 -9.00
CA VAL A 320 17.28 15.11 -7.61
C VAL A 320 18.38 14.04 -7.56
N ARG A 321 18.44 13.19 -8.59
CA ARG A 321 19.46 12.17 -8.81
C ARG A 321 19.39 11.65 -10.25
N GLU A 322 20.47 11.01 -10.70
CA GLU A 322 20.41 10.16 -11.89
C GLU A 322 19.38 9.04 -11.67
N THR A 323 18.62 8.72 -12.72
CA THR A 323 17.58 7.69 -12.68
C THR A 323 17.83 6.66 -13.77
N ARG A 324 18.23 5.44 -13.38
CA ARG A 324 18.44 4.33 -14.31
C ARG A 324 17.20 3.43 -14.43
N LEU A 325 16.81 3.12 -15.65
CA LEU A 325 15.70 2.22 -15.98
C LEU A 325 16.27 0.91 -16.54
N ALA A 326 15.87 -0.21 -15.94
CA ALA A 326 16.11 -1.54 -16.51
C ALA A 326 15.19 -1.78 -17.72
N PRO A 327 15.51 -2.72 -18.63
CA PRO A 327 14.63 -3.10 -19.73
C PRO A 327 13.20 -3.44 -19.26
N GLY A 328 12.19 -2.81 -19.85
CA GLY A 328 10.77 -3.00 -19.49
C GLY A 328 10.34 -2.30 -18.18
N GLN A 329 11.23 -1.57 -17.51
CA GLN A 329 10.94 -0.91 -16.25
C GLN A 329 10.36 0.50 -16.47
N THR A 330 9.33 0.83 -15.69
CA THR A 330 8.77 2.19 -15.60
C THR A 330 9.19 2.84 -14.29
N ARG A 331 9.70 4.08 -14.34
CA ARG A 331 10.11 4.88 -13.18
C ARG A 331 9.68 6.34 -13.31
N ILE A 332 9.61 7.05 -12.18
CA ILE A 332 9.37 8.49 -12.11
C ILE A 332 10.70 9.19 -11.89
N VAL A 333 11.11 10.04 -12.82
CA VAL A 333 12.31 10.87 -12.71
C VAL A 333 12.04 12.02 -11.72
N PRO A 334 12.77 12.10 -10.60
CA PRO A 334 12.54 13.12 -9.58
C PRO A 334 13.23 14.44 -9.94
N ILE A 335 12.46 15.52 -10.00
CA ILE A 335 12.94 16.86 -10.33
C ILE A 335 12.58 17.82 -9.20
N ARG A 336 13.56 18.59 -8.74
CA ARG A 336 13.36 19.73 -7.85
C ARG A 336 13.38 21.01 -8.67
N PHE A 337 12.70 22.03 -8.18
CA PHE A 337 12.74 23.34 -8.82
C PHE A 337 12.84 24.49 -7.82
N THR A 338 13.37 25.61 -8.31
CA THR A 338 13.30 26.91 -7.63
C THR A 338 12.63 27.91 -8.56
N GLN A 339 11.54 28.52 -8.11
CA GLN A 339 10.81 29.52 -8.89
C GLN A 339 11.28 30.94 -8.57
N LYS A 340 11.56 31.72 -9.62
CA LYS A 340 12.07 33.09 -9.56
C LYS A 340 10.95 34.13 -9.62
N GLN A 341 9.95 33.89 -10.45
CA GLN A 341 8.85 34.83 -10.71
C GLN A 341 7.54 34.09 -11.05
N PRO A 342 6.37 34.75 -10.94
CA PRO A 342 5.09 34.12 -11.22
C PRO A 342 4.99 33.68 -12.69
N ILE A 343 4.45 32.49 -12.93
CA ILE A 343 4.26 31.91 -14.25
C ILE A 343 2.84 32.16 -14.76
N ASP A 344 2.73 32.48 -16.04
CA ASP A 344 1.49 32.58 -16.82
C ASP A 344 1.42 31.58 -18.00
N MET A 345 2.45 30.74 -18.17
CA MET A 345 2.52 29.75 -19.25
C MET A 345 1.59 28.55 -19.01
N LYS A 346 1.19 27.89 -20.10
CA LYS A 346 0.29 26.73 -20.07
C LYS A 346 0.99 25.41 -19.77
N HIS A 347 2.28 25.29 -20.10
CA HIS A 347 3.06 24.08 -19.91
C HIS A 347 4.47 24.40 -19.43
N LEU A 348 4.99 23.58 -18.51
CA LEU A 348 6.42 23.56 -18.18
C LEU A 348 7.12 22.68 -19.21
N GLU A 349 7.87 23.30 -20.11
CA GLU A 349 8.54 22.62 -21.22
C GLU A 349 10.04 22.47 -20.95
N PHE A 350 10.55 21.25 -21.05
CA PHE A 350 11.96 20.92 -20.88
C PHE A 350 12.29 19.57 -21.56
N THR A 351 13.57 19.31 -21.77
CA THR A 351 14.05 18.08 -22.41
C THR A 351 14.93 17.30 -21.42
N LEU A 352 14.72 16.00 -21.34
CA LEU A 352 15.57 15.07 -20.59
C LEU A 352 16.60 14.44 -21.52
N THR A 353 17.86 14.41 -21.12
CA THR A 353 18.92 13.67 -21.81
C THR A 353 19.06 12.29 -21.18
N VAL A 354 18.90 11.27 -22.01
CA VAL A 354 18.96 9.86 -21.61
C VAL A 354 20.08 9.15 -22.36
N ILE A 355 20.81 8.29 -21.67
CA ILE A 355 21.94 7.56 -22.24
C ILE A 355 21.82 6.05 -22.02
N SER A 356 22.34 5.27 -22.96
CA SER A 356 22.48 3.82 -22.86
C SER A 356 23.77 3.39 -23.56
N GLY A 357 24.82 3.12 -22.79
CA GLY A 357 26.15 2.87 -23.35
C GLY A 357 26.63 4.09 -24.14
N ASN A 358 26.87 3.92 -25.45
CA ASN A 358 27.28 5.01 -26.34
C ASN A 358 26.08 5.72 -27.01
N ALA A 359 24.85 5.25 -26.80
CA ALA A 359 23.66 5.89 -27.35
C ALA A 359 23.20 7.03 -26.45
N THR A 360 22.96 8.19 -27.03
CA THR A 360 22.31 9.34 -26.38
C THR A 360 21.00 9.61 -27.11
N SER A 361 19.94 9.82 -26.34
CA SER A 361 18.63 10.24 -26.84
C SER A 361 18.08 11.36 -25.97
N THR A 362 17.03 12.01 -26.45
CA THR A 362 16.37 13.11 -25.76
C THR A 362 14.88 12.82 -25.67
N VAL A 363 14.28 13.19 -24.54
CA VAL A 363 12.85 13.04 -24.31
C VAL A 363 12.26 14.39 -23.97
N ASP A 364 11.40 14.90 -24.85
CA ASP A 364 10.70 16.16 -24.62
C ASP A 364 9.56 15.98 -23.61
N VAL A 365 9.43 16.96 -22.72
CA VAL A 365 8.47 16.97 -21.62
C VAL A 365 7.71 18.28 -21.65
N ALA A 366 6.37 18.19 -21.60
CA ALA A 366 5.47 19.32 -21.40
C ALA A 366 4.50 18.96 -20.27
N LEU A 367 4.69 19.54 -19.08
CA LEU A 367 3.79 19.33 -17.93
C LEU A 367 2.72 20.42 -17.89
N PRO A 368 1.42 20.10 -17.82
CA PRO A 368 0.37 21.12 -17.80
C PRO A 368 0.43 21.96 -16.52
N VAL A 369 0.21 23.26 -16.68
CA VAL A 369 0.13 24.24 -15.59
C VAL A 369 -1.34 24.59 -15.36
N GLN A 370 -1.83 24.33 -14.15
CA GLN A 370 -3.13 24.78 -13.70
C GLN A 370 -2.96 25.96 -12.74
N ASN A 371 -3.27 27.17 -13.22
CA ASN A 371 -3.20 28.38 -12.41
C ASN A 371 -4.55 28.63 -11.71
N ARG A 372 -4.51 28.96 -10.42
CA ARG A 372 -5.64 29.24 -9.55
C ARG A 372 -5.47 30.62 -8.93
N ALA A 373 -6.57 31.33 -8.73
CA ALA A 373 -6.56 32.55 -7.93
C ALA A 373 -6.24 32.21 -6.46
N GLN A 374 -5.53 33.10 -5.76
CA GLN A 374 -5.38 32.97 -4.32
C GLN A 374 -6.76 32.94 -3.63
N TRP A 375 -6.93 31.96 -2.74
CA TRP A 375 -8.14 31.77 -1.96
C TRP A 375 -8.42 32.98 -1.07
N ASN A 376 -9.69 33.37 -0.97
CA ASN A 376 -10.15 34.39 -0.04
C ASN A 376 -11.59 34.09 0.44
N ALA A 377 -12.08 34.86 1.41
CA ALA A 377 -13.39 34.64 2.02
C ALA A 377 -14.58 34.88 1.06
N ILE A 378 -14.38 35.65 -0.01
CA ILE A 378 -15.43 36.20 -0.88
C ILE A 378 -15.58 35.36 -2.16
N ASN A 379 -14.46 34.95 -2.75
CA ASN A 379 -14.43 34.10 -3.93
C ASN A 379 -14.42 32.67 -3.44
N GLY A 380 -15.55 31.96 -3.54
CA GLY A 380 -15.67 30.55 -3.15
C GLY A 380 -14.39 29.78 -3.51
N ALA A 381 -13.59 29.44 -2.49
CA ALA A 381 -12.21 29.05 -2.72
C ALA A 381 -12.16 27.72 -3.49
N PRO A 382 -11.14 27.50 -4.34
CA PRO A 382 -10.99 26.22 -5.01
C PRO A 382 -10.93 25.09 -3.98
N LEU A 383 -11.87 24.15 -4.08
CA LEU A 383 -11.76 22.87 -3.40
C LEU A 383 -10.67 22.05 -4.11
N GLY A 384 -9.76 21.44 -3.34
CA GLY A 384 -8.73 20.55 -3.86
C GLY A 384 -7.68 21.23 -4.72
N ILE A 385 -6.87 22.14 -4.13
CA ILE A 385 -5.63 22.62 -4.74
C ILE A 385 -4.62 21.48 -4.70
N LYS A 386 -4.04 21.13 -5.85
CA LYS A 386 -3.04 20.07 -5.95
C LYS A 386 -1.67 20.58 -5.51
N ALA A 387 -1.14 19.97 -4.45
CA ALA A 387 0.21 20.21 -3.97
C ALA A 387 1.15 19.09 -4.43
N SER A 388 2.44 19.41 -4.61
CA SER A 388 3.48 18.41 -4.87
C SER A 388 4.68 18.59 -3.95
N TYR A 389 5.31 17.47 -3.59
CA TYR A 389 6.50 17.48 -2.76
C TYR A 389 7.40 16.26 -2.99
N LEU A 390 8.65 16.36 -2.54
CA LEU A 390 9.55 15.20 -2.47
C LEU A 390 9.32 14.44 -1.16
N GLY A 391 8.57 13.33 -1.23
CA GLY A 391 8.41 12.37 -0.15
C GLY A 391 9.76 11.82 0.29
N PHE A 392 10.06 11.94 1.59
CA PHE A 392 11.37 11.64 2.18
C PHE A 392 12.56 12.31 1.47
N GLY A 393 12.33 13.44 0.80
CA GLY A 393 13.36 14.17 0.05
C GLY A 393 13.75 13.53 -1.29
N ALA A 394 13.16 12.39 -1.66
CA ALA A 394 13.62 11.55 -2.75
C ALA A 394 12.56 11.24 -3.81
N MET A 395 11.29 11.08 -3.46
CA MET A 395 10.26 10.55 -4.36
C MET A 395 9.15 11.58 -4.58
N PRO A 396 8.89 12.05 -5.82
CA PRO A 396 7.81 12.99 -6.10
C PRO A 396 6.47 12.38 -5.73
N ALA A 397 5.69 13.11 -4.96
CA ALA A 397 4.33 12.76 -4.58
C ALA A 397 3.44 14.01 -4.67
N ALA A 398 2.12 13.79 -4.73
CA ALA A 398 1.13 14.85 -4.72
C ALA A 398 0.03 14.56 -3.70
N PHE A 399 -0.69 15.60 -3.31
CA PHE A 399 -1.86 15.53 -2.46
C PHE A 399 -2.80 16.70 -2.77
N LEU A 400 -4.02 16.68 -2.24
CA LEU A 400 -4.95 17.80 -2.37
C LEU A 400 -5.09 18.53 -1.05
N VAL A 401 -5.40 19.82 -1.12
CA VAL A 401 -5.79 20.62 0.04
C VAL A 401 -7.02 21.46 -0.21
N THR A 402 -7.79 21.71 0.84
CA THR A 402 -8.84 22.73 0.85
C THR A 402 -8.42 23.85 1.81
N PRO A 403 -8.30 25.10 1.33
CA PRO A 403 -7.96 26.25 2.18
C PRO A 403 -9.09 26.61 3.14
N PRO A 404 -8.79 27.20 4.31
CA PRO A 404 -9.82 27.69 5.21
C PRO A 404 -10.56 28.91 4.65
N GLU A 405 -11.67 29.29 5.29
CA GLU A 405 -12.47 30.45 4.88
C GLU A 405 -11.78 31.79 5.19
N HIS A 406 -11.06 31.83 6.31
CA HIS A 406 -10.41 33.00 6.85
C HIS A 406 -8.97 32.69 7.26
N PRO A 407 -8.05 33.67 7.19
CA PRO A 407 -6.70 33.51 7.72
C PRO A 407 -6.73 33.28 9.24
N ASN A 408 -5.60 32.86 9.81
CA ASN A 408 -5.49 32.63 11.24
C ASN A 408 -5.76 33.91 12.05
N VAL A 409 -6.45 33.74 13.18
CA VAL A 409 -6.58 34.76 14.24
C VAL A 409 -5.78 34.28 15.45
N GLY A 410 -4.64 34.92 15.72
CA GLY A 410 -3.70 34.48 16.75
C GLY A 410 -2.84 33.29 16.30
N SER A 411 -2.70 32.28 17.14
CA SER A 411 -1.91 31.07 16.82
C SER A 411 -2.58 30.23 15.73
N PRO A 412 -1.80 29.60 14.82
CA PRO A 412 -2.34 28.68 13.82
C PRO A 412 -3.23 27.59 14.41
N LYS A 413 -4.34 27.26 13.72
CA LYS A 413 -5.23 26.17 14.11
C LYS A 413 -4.77 24.82 13.55
N PRO A 414 -5.02 23.69 14.23
CA PRO A 414 -4.75 22.35 13.70
C PRO A 414 -5.43 22.14 12.34
N PRO A 415 -4.77 21.54 11.33
CA PRO A 415 -5.44 21.10 10.12
C PRO A 415 -6.25 19.82 10.37
N ILE A 416 -7.22 19.55 9.48
CA ILE A 416 -7.88 18.26 9.35
C ILE A 416 -7.05 17.40 8.39
N LEU A 417 -6.72 16.17 8.79
CA LEU A 417 -6.14 15.16 7.92
C LEU A 417 -7.24 14.18 7.53
N ALA A 418 -7.70 14.26 6.27
CA ALA A 418 -8.90 13.60 5.77
C ALA A 418 -8.54 12.42 4.85
N LEU A 419 -8.68 11.20 5.38
CA LEU A 419 -8.30 9.95 4.72
C LEU A 419 -9.45 9.39 3.88
N HIS A 420 -9.19 9.08 2.61
CA HIS A 420 -10.20 8.56 1.70
C HIS A 420 -10.46 7.04 1.85
N GLY A 421 -11.62 6.60 1.35
CA GLY A 421 -11.98 5.18 1.27
C GLY A 421 -11.19 4.40 0.22
N ALA A 422 -11.33 3.08 0.22
CA ALA A 422 -10.66 2.21 -0.74
C ALA A 422 -11.18 2.44 -2.18
N GLY A 423 -10.27 2.49 -3.15
CA GLY A 423 -10.59 2.72 -4.55
C GLY A 423 -10.84 4.18 -4.93
N VAL A 424 -10.65 5.13 -4.01
CA VAL A 424 -10.86 6.57 -4.27
C VAL A 424 -9.57 7.23 -4.76
N ASP A 425 -9.49 7.54 -6.05
CA ASP A 425 -8.46 8.44 -6.57
C ASP A 425 -8.89 9.90 -6.35
N ILE A 426 -8.25 10.57 -5.38
CA ILE A 426 -8.58 11.94 -5.01
C ILE A 426 -8.34 12.95 -6.13
N PHE A 427 -7.46 12.65 -7.11
CA PHE A 427 -7.14 13.55 -8.21
C PHE A 427 -8.15 13.44 -9.35
N GLU A 428 -8.76 12.28 -9.52
CA GLU A 428 -9.74 12.02 -10.59
C GLU A 428 -11.18 12.26 -10.10
N PHE A 429 -11.48 11.98 -8.84
CA PHE A 429 -12.83 12.06 -8.29
C PHE A 429 -12.98 13.15 -7.22
N GLY A 430 -13.71 14.22 -7.56
CA GLY A 430 -13.93 15.35 -6.65
C GLY A 430 -14.88 15.09 -5.47
N PHE A 431 -15.61 13.96 -5.44
CA PHE A 431 -16.66 13.73 -4.43
C PHE A 431 -16.12 13.72 -2.99
N TRP A 432 -14.91 13.16 -2.78
CA TRP A 432 -14.30 13.11 -1.45
C TRP A 432 -14.02 14.53 -0.94
N THR A 433 -13.38 15.35 -1.76
CA THR A 433 -13.11 16.75 -1.46
C THR A 433 -14.40 17.57 -1.24
N GLN A 434 -15.45 17.29 -2.02
CA GLN A 434 -16.75 17.98 -1.93
C GLN A 434 -17.56 17.58 -0.69
N ALA A 435 -17.38 16.37 -0.18
CA ALA A 435 -18.08 15.88 1.01
C ALA A 435 -17.57 16.53 2.31
N LEU A 436 -16.40 17.15 2.27
CA LEU A 436 -15.74 17.73 3.44
C LEU A 436 -15.99 19.24 3.51
N PRO A 437 -16.75 19.73 4.52
CA PRO A 437 -17.08 21.14 4.62
C PRO A 437 -15.83 21.96 4.97
N ARG A 438 -15.69 23.10 4.29
CA ARG A 438 -14.58 24.04 4.53
C ARG A 438 -14.64 24.58 5.96
N GLN A 439 -13.48 24.71 6.61
CA GLN A 439 -13.38 25.16 7.99
C GLN A 439 -12.97 26.64 8.06
N ARG A 440 -13.36 27.32 9.14
CA ARG A 440 -13.10 28.77 9.33
C ARG A 440 -11.63 29.15 9.26
N HIS A 441 -10.78 28.43 10.00
CA HIS A 441 -9.35 28.74 10.13
C HIS A 441 -8.42 27.53 9.91
N SER A 442 -8.97 26.34 9.67
CA SER A 442 -8.21 25.10 9.54
C SER A 442 -8.17 24.62 8.09
N TRP A 443 -6.98 24.22 7.64
CA TRP A 443 -6.81 23.52 6.36
C TRP A 443 -7.39 22.12 6.42
N ILE A 444 -7.83 21.60 5.27
CA ILE A 444 -8.11 20.18 5.09
C ILE A 444 -7.04 19.61 4.16
N VAL A 445 -6.32 18.61 4.64
CA VAL A 445 -5.26 17.90 3.90
C VAL A 445 -5.82 16.55 3.48
N LEU A 446 -5.78 16.27 2.18
CA LEU A 446 -6.30 15.04 1.58
C LEU A 446 -5.11 14.29 0.94
N PRO A 447 -4.43 13.40 1.68
CA PRO A 447 -3.34 12.59 1.14
C PRO A 447 -3.86 11.56 0.13
N ALA A 448 -3.01 11.17 -0.82
CA ALA A 448 -3.34 10.15 -1.82
C ALA A 448 -3.18 8.71 -1.31
N GLY A 449 -2.62 8.52 -0.11
CA GLY A 449 -2.36 7.20 0.47
C GLY A 449 -1.33 6.37 -0.30
N ARG A 450 -0.49 7.01 -1.13
CA ARG A 450 0.31 6.47 -2.25
C ARG A 450 -0.52 6.03 -3.45
N THR A 451 -1.64 5.34 -3.22
CA THR A 451 -2.58 4.88 -4.26
C THR A 451 -4.01 4.99 -3.75
N ALA A 452 -4.98 4.92 -4.67
CA ALA A 452 -6.42 4.90 -4.34
C ALA A 452 -6.84 3.80 -3.34
N TRP A 453 -6.03 2.76 -3.16
CA TRP A 453 -6.25 1.69 -2.18
C TRP A 453 -5.32 1.78 -0.97
N GLY A 454 -4.12 2.34 -1.16
CA GLY A 454 -3.05 2.41 -0.16
C GLY A 454 -2.68 1.04 0.43
N MET A 455 -1.94 1.08 1.54
CA MET A 455 -1.71 -0.07 2.43
C MET A 455 -2.68 -0.03 3.61
N ASP A 456 -3.98 0.18 3.34
CA ASP A 456 -5.01 0.41 4.36
C ASP A 456 -4.58 1.48 5.41
N TRP A 457 -3.94 2.54 4.91
CA TRP A 457 -3.36 3.63 5.72
C TRP A 457 -2.28 3.22 6.73
N HIS A 458 -1.72 2.02 6.61
CA HIS A 458 -0.57 1.55 7.39
C HIS A 458 0.76 1.88 6.68
N GLY A 459 1.88 1.67 7.38
CA GLY A 459 3.24 1.74 6.82
C GLY A 459 3.48 2.95 5.88
N PRO A 460 3.80 2.73 4.59
CA PRO A 460 4.13 3.83 3.67
C PRO A 460 2.97 4.80 3.40
N SER A 461 1.72 4.37 3.55
CA SER A 461 0.53 5.23 3.44
C SER A 461 0.36 6.10 4.70
N ALA A 462 0.63 5.56 5.90
CA ALA A 462 0.66 6.33 7.14
C ALA A 462 1.73 7.42 7.10
N GLN A 463 2.93 7.05 6.62
CA GLN A 463 4.05 7.98 6.53
C GLN A 463 3.78 9.10 5.51
N GLU A 464 3.15 8.78 4.37
CA GLU A 464 2.73 9.81 3.42
C GLU A 464 1.69 10.75 4.03
N ALA A 465 0.68 10.22 4.74
CA ALA A 465 -0.35 11.03 5.37
C ALA A 465 0.25 12.09 6.30
N TRP A 466 1.19 11.71 7.18
CA TRP A 466 1.93 12.67 8.00
C TRP A 466 2.82 13.61 7.17
N GLY A 467 3.51 13.07 6.16
CA GLY A 467 4.37 13.83 5.26
C GLY A 467 3.65 14.93 4.49
N THR A 468 2.36 14.77 4.18
CA THR A 468 1.55 15.81 3.51
C THR A 468 1.26 17.00 4.42
N VAL A 469 1.09 16.77 5.72
CA VAL A 469 0.93 17.85 6.71
C VAL A 469 2.23 18.66 6.81
N ASP A 470 3.36 17.99 6.91
CA ASP A 470 4.68 18.64 6.96
C ASP A 470 5.00 19.35 5.63
N ALA A 471 4.60 18.78 4.49
CA ALA A 471 4.74 19.40 3.19
C ALA A 471 3.91 20.68 3.08
N LEU A 472 2.64 20.65 3.52
CA LEU A 472 1.79 21.85 3.52
C LEU A 472 2.38 22.96 4.39
N GLN A 473 2.92 22.62 5.57
CA GLN A 473 3.60 23.58 6.45
C GLN A 473 4.74 24.28 5.71
N ARG A 474 5.62 23.51 5.04
CA ARG A 474 6.74 24.05 4.26
C ARG A 474 6.27 24.89 3.07
N ILE A 475 5.22 24.47 2.36
CA ILE A 475 4.66 25.20 1.22
C ILE A 475 4.16 26.57 1.67
N LEU A 476 3.33 26.62 2.72
CA LEU A 476 2.76 27.87 3.24
C LEU A 476 3.81 28.83 3.81
N ALA A 477 4.94 28.32 4.30
CA ALA A 477 6.03 29.16 4.81
C ALA A 477 6.83 29.88 3.72
N ARG A 478 6.73 29.46 2.45
CA ARG A 478 7.59 29.97 1.36
C ARG A 478 7.23 31.36 0.86
N ARG A 479 5.99 31.79 1.04
CA ARG A 479 5.49 33.05 0.49
C ARG A 479 4.85 33.86 1.59
N GLU A 480 5.24 35.13 1.67
CA GLU A 480 4.73 36.09 2.65
C GLU A 480 3.19 36.20 2.58
N GLN A 481 2.63 36.12 1.38
CA GLN A 481 1.18 36.14 1.13
C GLN A 481 0.43 34.96 1.75
N TRP A 482 1.12 33.87 2.09
CA TRP A 482 0.54 32.65 2.67
C TRP A 482 0.82 32.53 4.17
N HIS A 483 1.66 33.39 4.77
CA HIS A 483 2.04 33.30 6.19
C HIS A 483 0.85 33.42 7.14
N SER A 484 -0.09 34.31 6.84
CA SER A 484 -1.33 34.45 7.63
C SER A 484 -2.23 33.22 7.58
N TRP A 485 -2.00 32.32 6.63
CA TRP A 485 -2.70 31.06 6.44
C TRP A 485 -1.89 29.85 6.93
N GLY A 486 -0.70 30.06 7.51
CA GLY A 486 0.22 28.98 7.88
C GLY A 486 -0.34 27.99 8.89
N ILE A 487 0.29 26.82 8.97
CA ILE A 487 0.10 25.84 10.04
C ILE A 487 1.36 25.75 10.91
N ALA A 488 1.21 25.36 12.17
CA ALA A 488 2.34 25.25 13.10
C ALA A 488 3.32 24.13 12.66
N PRO A 489 4.63 24.27 12.91
CA PRO A 489 5.57 23.14 12.81
C PRO A 489 5.13 21.98 13.70
N ASN A 490 5.27 20.74 13.25
CA ASN A 490 4.80 19.53 13.95
C ASN A 490 3.33 19.63 14.39
N ALA A 491 2.48 20.24 13.55
CA ALA A 491 1.07 20.43 13.85
C ALA A 491 0.41 19.12 14.29
N LYS A 492 -0.31 19.19 15.41
CA LYS A 492 -1.34 18.20 15.71
C LYS A 492 -2.46 18.30 14.66
N VAL A 493 -3.19 17.22 14.45
CA VAL A 493 -4.26 17.16 13.44
C VAL A 493 -5.57 16.69 14.06
N LEU A 494 -6.68 17.09 13.44
CA LEU A 494 -7.94 16.37 13.60
C LEU A 494 -7.99 15.29 12.51
N LEU A 495 -8.19 14.03 12.90
CA LEU A 495 -8.30 12.92 11.95
C LEU A 495 -9.74 12.73 11.52
N MET A 496 -9.96 12.55 10.22
CA MET A 496 -11.27 12.25 9.66
C MET A 496 -11.10 11.24 8.53
N GLY A 497 -12.06 10.34 8.34
CA GLY A 497 -12.03 9.45 7.18
C GLY A 497 -13.25 8.55 7.08
N HIS A 498 -13.46 7.97 5.90
CA HIS A 498 -14.57 7.08 5.59
C HIS A 498 -14.09 5.70 5.11
N SER A 499 -14.78 4.62 5.51
CA SER A 499 -14.48 3.25 5.08
C SER A 499 -13.03 2.86 5.42
N ASN A 500 -12.20 2.57 4.43
CA ASN A 500 -10.75 2.41 4.61
C ASN A 500 -10.10 3.63 5.30
N GLY A 501 -10.49 4.85 4.93
CA GLY A 501 -10.05 6.07 5.61
C GLY A 501 -10.58 6.19 7.04
N GLY A 502 -11.75 5.63 7.34
CA GLY A 502 -12.31 5.57 8.69
C GLY A 502 -11.52 4.62 9.59
N GLN A 503 -11.16 3.44 9.06
CA GLN A 503 -10.19 2.54 9.69
C GLN A 503 -8.83 3.21 9.86
N GLY A 504 -8.35 3.94 8.85
CA GLY A 504 -7.09 4.70 8.92
C GLY A 504 -7.11 5.80 9.97
N ALA A 505 -8.25 6.44 10.20
CA ALA A 505 -8.43 7.45 11.25
C ALA A 505 -8.30 6.82 12.64
N TRP A 506 -8.91 5.64 12.87
CA TRP A 506 -8.68 4.84 14.08
C TRP A 506 -7.20 4.44 14.24
N TYR A 507 -6.57 3.99 13.15
CA TYR A 507 -5.18 3.54 13.15
C TYR A 507 -4.20 4.65 13.53
N LEU A 508 -4.22 5.77 12.80
CA LEU A 508 -3.31 6.89 13.04
C LEU A 508 -3.51 7.48 14.44
N ALA A 509 -4.77 7.58 14.90
CA ALA A 509 -5.07 8.05 16.25
C ALA A 509 -4.50 7.10 17.31
N GLY A 510 -4.76 5.80 17.18
CA GLY A 510 -4.31 4.81 18.16
C GLY A 510 -2.78 4.67 18.22
N ARG A 511 -2.06 4.95 17.12
CA ARG A 511 -0.59 4.88 17.10
C ARG A 511 0.08 6.19 17.47
N TYR A 512 -0.53 7.35 17.20
CA TYR A 512 0.06 8.67 17.45
C TYR A 512 -0.87 9.59 18.25
N PRO A 513 -1.35 9.20 19.43
CA PRO A 513 -2.43 9.91 20.12
C PRO A 513 -2.05 11.36 20.49
N ASP A 514 -0.80 11.63 20.88
CA ASP A 514 -0.37 13.00 21.18
C ASP A 514 -0.32 13.94 19.97
N ARG A 515 -0.33 13.40 18.74
CA ARG A 515 -0.41 14.18 17.49
C ARG A 515 -1.86 14.50 17.08
N VAL A 516 -2.85 14.09 17.86
CA VAL A 516 -4.26 14.15 17.47
C VAL A 516 -5.05 15.02 18.45
N VAL A 517 -5.88 15.93 17.92
CA VAL A 517 -6.78 16.77 18.75
C VAL A 517 -8.22 16.27 18.78
N GLY A 518 -8.58 15.35 17.87
CA GLY A 518 -9.87 14.70 17.79
C GLY A 518 -9.97 13.78 16.58
N VAL A 519 -10.95 12.86 16.58
CA VAL A 519 -11.14 11.87 15.51
C VAL A 519 -12.60 11.79 15.09
N VAL A 520 -12.85 11.78 13.78
CA VAL A 520 -14.16 11.50 13.17
C VAL A 520 -14.05 10.32 12.21
N PRO A 521 -14.03 9.07 12.72
CA PRO A 521 -14.02 7.88 11.89
C PRO A 521 -15.44 7.53 11.44
N ALA A 522 -15.66 7.42 10.13
CA ALA A 522 -16.92 7.00 9.54
C ALA A 522 -16.80 5.63 8.88
N ALA A 523 -17.74 4.71 9.15
CA ALA A 523 -17.85 3.41 8.49
C ALA A 523 -16.55 2.56 8.46
N GLY A 524 -15.70 2.69 9.49
CA GLY A 524 -14.40 2.01 9.55
C GLY A 524 -14.48 0.59 10.11
N TYR A 525 -13.76 -0.36 9.51
CA TYR A 525 -13.59 -1.71 10.05
C TYR A 525 -12.49 -1.73 11.13
N ILE A 526 -12.63 -2.62 12.12
CA ILE A 526 -11.67 -2.70 13.25
C ILE A 526 -10.37 -3.43 12.88
N LYS A 527 -10.45 -4.43 12.00
CA LYS A 527 -9.31 -5.17 11.45
C LYS A 527 -9.71 -6.08 10.29
N SER A 528 -8.74 -6.44 9.44
CA SER A 528 -8.97 -7.21 8.21
C SER A 528 -9.59 -8.59 8.47
N GLN A 529 -9.14 -9.27 9.53
CA GLN A 529 -9.53 -10.60 9.98
C GLN A 529 -10.98 -10.64 10.46
N ALA A 530 -11.52 -9.49 10.89
CA ALA A 530 -12.91 -9.34 11.31
C ALA A 530 -13.79 -8.83 10.16
N TYR A 531 -13.22 -8.08 9.22
CA TYR A 531 -13.95 -7.51 8.09
C TYR A 531 -14.43 -8.61 7.13
N VAL A 532 -13.53 -9.53 6.78
CA VAL A 532 -13.88 -10.79 6.13
C VAL A 532 -13.22 -11.92 6.93
N PRO A 533 -13.99 -12.68 7.74
CA PRO A 533 -13.43 -13.73 8.58
C PRO A 533 -12.65 -14.81 7.82
N TRP A 534 -11.55 -15.28 8.42
CA TRP A 534 -10.66 -16.29 7.82
C TRP A 534 -11.02 -17.73 8.14
N VAL A 535 -12.25 -17.97 8.60
CA VAL A 535 -12.75 -19.27 9.05
C VAL A 535 -12.78 -20.32 7.94
N GLN A 536 -12.84 -19.91 6.66
CA GLN A 536 -12.79 -20.78 5.48
C GLN A 536 -11.37 -20.95 4.90
N SER A 537 -10.33 -20.61 5.65
CA SER A 537 -8.94 -20.82 5.22
C SER A 537 -8.63 -22.30 5.03
N ARG A 538 -8.00 -22.62 3.90
CA ARG A 538 -7.48 -23.97 3.63
C ARG A 538 -6.37 -24.37 4.61
N SER A 539 -5.50 -23.44 4.97
CA SER A 539 -4.39 -23.66 5.90
C SER A 539 -4.85 -24.07 7.30
N ALA A 540 -6.04 -23.65 7.72
CA ALA A 540 -6.59 -23.94 9.04
C ALA A 540 -6.78 -25.45 9.31
N HIS A 541 -6.81 -26.29 8.27
CA HIS A 541 -6.89 -27.75 8.41
C HIS A 541 -5.56 -28.42 8.75
N TYR A 542 -4.43 -27.74 8.50
CA TYR A 542 -3.10 -28.36 8.49
C TYR A 542 -2.07 -27.62 9.35
N VAL A 543 -2.29 -26.33 9.63
CA VAL A 543 -1.30 -25.48 10.32
C VAL A 543 -1.22 -25.80 11.80
N ASP A 544 -0.01 -25.89 12.34
CA ASP A 544 0.21 -25.98 13.78
C ASP A 544 -0.23 -24.66 14.46
N PRO A 545 -1.01 -24.70 15.56
CA PRO A 545 -1.48 -23.49 16.23
C PRO A 545 -0.37 -22.53 16.70
N ALA A 546 0.80 -23.03 17.10
CA ALA A 546 1.91 -22.19 17.54
C ALA A 546 2.56 -21.48 16.34
N VAL A 547 2.74 -22.19 15.22
CA VAL A 547 3.21 -21.58 13.96
C VAL A 547 2.22 -20.53 13.49
N ARG A 548 0.91 -20.83 13.51
CA ARG A 548 -0.13 -19.86 13.16
C ARG A 548 -0.07 -18.60 14.03
N ALA A 549 0.13 -18.73 15.34
CA ALA A 549 0.25 -17.57 16.22
C ALA A 549 1.46 -16.67 15.88
N ILE A 550 2.59 -17.26 15.46
CA ILE A 550 3.76 -16.51 14.98
C ILE A 550 3.45 -15.77 13.67
N LEU A 551 2.80 -16.43 12.72
CA LEU A 551 2.41 -15.83 11.45
C LEU A 551 1.39 -14.69 11.65
N ASP A 552 0.35 -14.91 12.46
CA ASP A 552 -0.69 -13.92 12.76
C ASP A 552 -0.11 -12.71 13.52
N SER A 553 1.01 -12.85 14.23
CA SER A 553 1.67 -11.74 14.92
C SER A 553 2.10 -10.61 13.98
N SER A 554 2.37 -10.89 12.70
CA SER A 554 2.74 -9.88 11.71
C SER A 554 1.60 -8.90 11.37
N LEU A 555 0.37 -9.23 11.76
CA LEU A 555 -0.83 -8.41 11.56
C LEU A 555 -1.21 -7.62 12.81
N THR A 556 -0.67 -7.99 13.97
CA THR A 556 -0.95 -7.31 15.24
C THR A 556 -0.75 -5.78 15.17
N PRO A 557 0.26 -5.25 14.45
CA PRO A 557 0.40 -3.80 14.28
C PRO A 557 -0.74 -3.12 13.54
N ASP A 558 -1.63 -3.84 12.86
CA ASP A 558 -2.73 -3.32 12.03
C ASP A 558 -4.11 -3.44 12.70
N ASP A 559 -4.21 -4.19 13.81
CA ASP A 559 -5.46 -4.38 14.55
C ASP A 559 -5.79 -3.11 15.35
N ASN A 560 -6.88 -2.39 15.01
CA ASN A 560 -7.22 -1.15 15.70
C ASN A 560 -7.73 -1.39 17.13
N ASP A 561 -8.52 -2.44 17.32
CA ASP A 561 -9.18 -2.75 18.60
C ASP A 561 -8.19 -3.00 19.75
N LEU A 562 -7.00 -3.53 19.44
CA LEU A 562 -5.93 -3.75 20.42
C LEU A 562 -5.36 -2.46 21.02
N PHE A 563 -5.54 -1.30 20.35
CA PHE A 563 -4.89 -0.03 20.70
C PHE A 563 -5.86 1.05 21.16
N LEU A 564 -7.15 0.73 21.30
CA LEU A 564 -8.15 1.69 21.74
C LEU A 564 -7.89 2.20 23.17
N SER A 565 -7.09 1.50 23.98
CA SER A 565 -6.59 2.02 25.26
C SER A 565 -5.85 3.36 25.12
N ASN A 566 -5.29 3.62 23.94
CA ASN A 566 -4.51 4.83 23.66
C ASN A 566 -5.39 6.06 23.40
N LEU A 567 -6.70 5.88 23.27
CA LEU A 567 -7.66 6.93 22.89
C LEU A 567 -8.60 7.35 24.01
N VAL A 568 -8.39 6.88 25.25
CA VAL A 568 -9.29 7.15 26.39
C VAL A 568 -9.53 8.65 26.62
N ASP A 569 -8.51 9.48 26.41
CA ASP A 569 -8.58 10.94 26.55
C ASP A 569 -8.73 11.69 25.21
N THR A 570 -8.78 10.97 24.09
CA THR A 570 -8.95 11.58 22.77
C THR A 570 -10.45 11.79 22.48
N PRO A 571 -10.91 13.00 22.12
CA PRO A 571 -12.28 13.21 21.66
C PRO A 571 -12.55 12.43 20.37
N VAL A 572 -13.60 11.60 20.37
CA VAL A 572 -14.01 10.81 19.21
C VAL A 572 -15.49 10.98 18.90
N LEU A 573 -15.82 11.32 17.65
CA LEU A 573 -17.17 11.22 17.10
C LEU A 573 -17.19 10.15 16.01
N ALA A 574 -17.55 8.92 16.38
CA ALA A 574 -17.69 7.82 15.44
C ALA A 574 -19.04 7.89 14.74
N ILE A 575 -19.05 7.63 13.42
CA ILE A 575 -20.26 7.73 12.57
C ILE A 575 -20.41 6.46 11.75
N HIS A 576 -21.63 5.97 11.56
CA HIS A 576 -21.88 4.79 10.73
C HIS A 576 -23.33 4.75 10.23
N GLY A 577 -23.54 4.36 8.98
CA GLY A 577 -24.87 4.01 8.49
C GLY A 577 -25.41 2.75 9.17
N GLY A 578 -26.66 2.77 9.62
CA GLY A 578 -27.27 1.66 10.35
C GLY A 578 -27.49 0.40 9.49
N GLU A 579 -27.61 0.57 8.17
CA GLU A 579 -27.80 -0.50 7.18
C GLU A 579 -26.59 -0.57 6.22
N ASP A 580 -25.39 -0.24 6.71
CA ASP A 580 -24.15 -0.32 5.92
C ASP A 580 -23.96 -1.71 5.33
N ASP A 581 -23.91 -1.75 4.01
CA ASP A 581 -23.96 -2.94 3.17
C ASP A 581 -22.57 -3.37 2.68
N ASN A 582 -21.53 -2.63 3.07
CA ASN A 582 -20.13 -2.86 2.69
C ASN A 582 -19.21 -3.02 3.90
N VAL A 583 -19.30 -2.18 4.94
CA VAL A 583 -18.64 -2.39 6.24
C VAL A 583 -19.72 -2.52 7.30
N PRO A 584 -20.00 -3.70 7.85
CA PRO A 584 -21.11 -3.85 8.77
C PRO A 584 -20.97 -2.98 10.03
N VAL A 585 -22.07 -2.29 10.41
CA VAL A 585 -22.12 -1.30 11.51
C VAL A 585 -21.59 -1.80 12.86
N TRP A 586 -21.62 -3.12 13.09
CA TRP A 586 -21.11 -3.72 14.32
C TRP A 586 -19.62 -3.41 14.55
N HIS A 587 -18.83 -3.14 13.51
CA HIS A 587 -17.43 -2.73 13.67
C HIS A 587 -17.28 -1.45 14.49
N THR A 588 -18.09 -0.42 14.22
CA THR A 588 -18.05 0.81 15.04
C THR A 588 -18.63 0.59 16.42
N ARG A 589 -19.72 -0.20 16.53
CA ARG A 589 -20.29 -0.56 17.85
C ARG A 589 -19.24 -1.24 18.73
N GLU A 590 -18.46 -2.16 18.16
CA GLU A 590 -17.41 -2.88 18.87
C GLU A 590 -16.23 -1.96 19.23
N ALA A 591 -15.76 -1.10 18.31
CA ALA A 591 -14.71 -0.13 18.63
C ALA A 591 -15.11 0.78 19.81
N VAL A 592 -16.35 1.28 19.80
CA VAL A 592 -16.88 2.12 20.89
C VAL A 592 -17.02 1.32 22.19
N SER A 593 -17.47 0.06 22.10
CA SER A 593 -17.59 -0.87 23.24
C SER A 593 -16.23 -1.14 23.90
N VAL A 594 -15.21 -1.47 23.10
CA VAL A 594 -13.84 -1.73 23.59
C VAL A 594 -13.23 -0.47 24.20
N LEU A 595 -13.39 0.70 23.57
CA LEU A 595 -12.90 1.97 24.13
C LEU A 595 -13.55 2.27 25.50
N LYS A 596 -14.87 2.11 25.62
CA LYS A 596 -15.60 2.28 26.89
C LYS A 596 -15.28 1.21 27.94
N THR A 597 -14.79 0.05 27.52
CA THR A 597 -14.31 -0.99 28.42
C THR A 597 -12.97 -0.61 29.04
N TRP A 598 -12.09 0.07 28.28
CA TRP A 598 -10.85 0.63 28.82
C TRP A 598 -11.10 1.80 29.77
N ASP A 599 -12.03 2.68 29.42
CA ASP A 599 -12.50 3.75 30.30
C ASP A 599 -13.98 4.06 30.07
N PRO A 600 -14.87 3.79 31.06
CA PRO A 600 -16.28 4.13 30.96
C PRO A 600 -16.57 5.63 30.78
N GLN A 601 -15.61 6.51 31.09
CA GLN A 601 -15.69 7.96 30.90
C GLN A 601 -15.00 8.45 29.62
N ALA A 602 -14.49 7.55 28.76
CA ALA A 602 -13.84 7.92 27.52
C ALA A 602 -14.72 8.87 26.69
N ASN A 603 -14.11 9.92 26.14
CA ASN A 603 -14.80 10.96 25.38
C ASN A 603 -15.15 10.49 23.96
N VAL A 604 -16.02 9.49 23.86
CA VAL A 604 -16.49 8.90 22.61
C VAL A 604 -18.00 9.00 22.47
N THR A 605 -18.41 9.60 21.36
CA THR A 605 -19.81 9.63 20.92
C THR A 605 -19.96 8.76 19.67
N PHE A 606 -21.00 7.94 19.64
CA PHE A 606 -21.36 7.14 18.47
C PHE A 606 -22.66 7.64 17.87
N ARG A 607 -22.60 8.08 16.61
CA ARG A 607 -23.74 8.42 15.77
C ARG A 607 -23.97 7.27 14.80
N GLU A 608 -25.00 6.48 15.09
CA GLU A 608 -25.55 5.53 14.12
C GLU A 608 -26.69 6.22 13.37
N ASP A 609 -26.59 6.32 12.04
CA ASP A 609 -27.61 6.94 11.19
C ASP A 609 -28.55 5.86 10.63
N PRO A 610 -29.76 5.68 11.20
CA PRO A 610 -30.63 4.54 10.85
C PRO A 610 -31.07 4.58 9.39
N GLY A 611 -30.99 3.43 8.70
CA GLY A 611 -31.40 3.28 7.30
C GLY A 611 -30.39 3.78 6.27
N GLU A 612 -29.36 4.51 6.68
CA GLU A 612 -28.28 4.92 5.77
C GLU A 612 -27.35 3.75 5.44
N LEU A 613 -26.89 3.71 4.18
CA LEU A 613 -25.99 2.68 3.63
C LEU A 613 -24.51 3.04 3.89
N HIS A 614 -23.59 2.36 3.19
CA HIS A 614 -22.16 2.60 3.33
C HIS A 614 -21.72 4.04 3.11
N TRP A 615 -22.27 4.70 2.10
CA TRP A 615 -21.99 6.11 1.80
C TRP A 615 -23.29 6.89 1.61
N TYR A 616 -23.34 8.08 2.21
CA TYR A 616 -24.46 9.02 2.07
C TYR A 616 -23.96 10.47 2.17
N PRO A 617 -24.51 11.43 1.40
CA PRO A 617 -23.93 12.77 1.28
C PRO A 617 -23.79 13.56 2.58
N SER A 618 -24.63 13.30 3.58
CA SER A 618 -24.64 14.03 4.86
C SER A 618 -23.73 13.43 5.94
N VAL A 619 -22.96 12.37 5.65
CA VAL A 619 -22.12 11.66 6.63
C VAL A 619 -21.16 12.60 7.38
N PHE A 620 -20.53 13.56 6.69
CA PHE A 620 -19.71 14.62 7.32
C PHE A 620 -20.40 16.00 7.34
N ALA A 621 -21.43 16.19 6.51
CA ALA A 621 -22.16 17.45 6.38
C ALA A 621 -23.43 17.45 7.26
N ASN A 622 -23.26 17.25 8.56
CA ASN A 622 -24.34 17.34 9.55
C ASN A 622 -23.92 18.19 10.77
N GLU A 623 -24.92 18.69 11.51
CA GLU A 623 -24.74 19.62 12.63
C GLU A 623 -23.79 19.06 13.71
N GLN A 624 -23.95 17.79 14.08
CA GLN A 624 -23.13 17.17 15.13
C GLN A 624 -21.65 17.12 14.75
N VAL A 625 -21.35 16.81 13.48
CA VAL A 625 -19.97 16.88 12.96
C VAL A 625 -19.46 18.33 12.98
N GLN A 626 -20.25 19.30 12.52
CA GLN A 626 -19.81 20.70 12.51
C GLN A 626 -19.54 21.24 13.92
N THR A 627 -20.39 20.90 14.90
CA THR A 627 -20.19 21.24 16.31
C THR A 627 -18.92 20.59 16.85
N PHE A 628 -18.71 19.30 16.59
CA PHE A 628 -17.51 18.59 17.03
C PHE A 628 -16.23 19.20 16.44
N LEU A 629 -16.22 19.46 15.12
CA LEU A 629 -15.09 20.09 14.44
C LEU A 629 -14.79 21.48 15.02
N SER A 630 -15.82 22.30 15.22
CA SER A 630 -15.66 23.65 15.78
C SER A 630 -15.06 23.59 17.18
N SER A 631 -15.60 22.74 18.07
CA SER A 631 -15.07 22.56 19.42
C SER A 631 -13.62 22.04 19.42
N ALA A 632 -13.34 20.98 18.66
CA ALA A 632 -12.02 20.37 18.64
C ALA A 632 -10.94 21.28 18.01
N LEU A 633 -11.28 22.06 16.99
CA LEU A 633 -10.32 22.93 16.30
C LEU A 633 -10.17 24.30 16.98
N GLU A 634 -11.25 24.90 17.47
CA GLU A 634 -11.21 26.24 18.06
C GLU A 634 -10.77 26.24 19.53
N GLU A 635 -11.16 25.22 20.32
CA GLU A 635 -10.92 25.13 21.77
C GLU A 635 -9.70 24.28 22.18
N SER A 636 -8.96 23.72 21.21
CA SER A 636 -7.78 22.84 21.42
C SER A 636 -6.69 23.39 22.35
N SER A 637 -6.72 24.68 22.71
CA SER A 637 -5.80 25.32 23.66
C SER A 637 -6.23 25.27 25.13
N LYS A 638 -7.43 24.78 25.45
CA LYS A 638 -7.90 24.61 26.83
C LYS A 638 -7.58 23.20 27.31
N HIS A 639 -6.60 23.08 28.20
CA HIS A 639 -6.13 21.85 28.88
C HIS A 639 -7.10 20.66 28.77
N ALA A 640 -6.88 19.80 27.77
CA ALA A 640 -7.58 18.52 27.70
C ALA A 640 -7.34 17.78 29.00
N ARG A 641 -8.42 17.34 29.66
CA ARG A 641 -8.33 16.64 30.93
C ARG A 641 -7.60 15.31 30.70
N ILE A 642 -6.42 15.17 31.29
CA ILE A 642 -5.69 13.90 31.33
C ILE A 642 -6.35 13.03 32.38
N SER A 643 -6.71 11.80 32.03
CA SER A 643 -7.26 10.84 32.98
C SER A 643 -6.21 10.45 34.01
N SER A 644 -6.64 10.29 35.27
CA SER A 644 -5.76 9.85 36.35
C SER A 644 -5.27 8.42 36.17
N SER A 645 -5.88 7.65 35.26
CA SER A 645 -5.41 6.31 34.88
C SER A 645 -5.54 6.13 33.37
N PHE A 646 -4.49 5.65 32.71
CA PHE A 646 -4.51 5.32 31.29
C PHE A 646 -3.52 4.19 30.95
N THR A 647 -3.67 3.56 29.78
CA THR A 647 -2.76 2.51 29.31
C THR A 647 -2.31 2.77 27.87
N LEU A 648 -1.00 2.88 27.68
CA LEU A 648 -0.36 2.89 26.37
C LEU A 648 -0.08 1.44 25.92
N THR A 649 -0.70 1.02 24.82
CA THR A 649 -0.48 -0.26 24.15
C THR A 649 0.33 -0.05 22.86
N VAL A 650 1.38 -0.84 22.67
CA VAL A 650 2.29 -0.76 21.51
C VAL A 650 2.61 -2.18 21.01
N ALA A 651 2.49 -2.42 19.70
CA ALA A 651 2.99 -3.65 19.05
C ALA A 651 4.38 -3.44 18.42
N THR A 652 4.60 -2.27 17.80
CA THR A 652 5.85 -1.92 17.14
C THR A 652 6.28 -0.52 17.59
N PRO A 653 7.32 -0.39 18.43
CA PRO A 653 7.78 0.90 18.95
C PRO A 653 8.13 1.95 17.88
N SER A 654 8.73 1.55 16.76
CA SER A 654 9.09 2.48 15.67
C SER A 654 7.90 3.15 14.99
N ASP A 655 6.72 2.54 15.09
CA ASP A 655 5.49 2.94 14.40
C ASP A 655 4.46 3.51 15.39
N SER A 656 4.89 3.83 16.62
CA SER A 656 4.04 4.35 17.69
C SER A 656 4.64 5.62 18.32
N GLY A 657 3.80 6.64 18.48
CA GLY A 657 4.11 7.88 19.18
C GLY A 657 3.87 7.80 20.70
N SER A 658 3.92 8.95 21.36
CA SER A 658 3.63 9.07 22.78
C SER A 658 2.14 9.23 23.08
N LEU A 659 1.74 8.86 24.30
CA LEU A 659 0.49 9.22 24.96
C LEU A 659 0.80 9.98 26.24
N HIS A 660 0.38 11.24 26.34
CA HIS A 660 0.69 12.15 27.45
C HIS A 660 2.19 12.27 27.74
N GLY A 661 3.01 12.20 26.68
CA GLY A 661 4.46 12.21 26.77
C GLY A 661 5.11 10.86 27.14
N TRP A 662 4.35 9.80 27.36
CA TRP A 662 4.87 8.45 27.61
C TRP A 662 5.07 7.69 26.29
N SER A 663 6.22 7.04 26.09
CA SER A 663 6.51 6.23 24.90
C SER A 663 7.16 4.90 25.28
N ILE A 664 6.71 3.79 24.71
CA ILE A 664 7.43 2.50 24.80
C ILE A 664 8.50 2.49 23.71
N LEU A 665 9.76 2.34 24.12
CA LEU A 665 10.92 2.38 23.22
C LEU A 665 11.37 0.98 22.79
N ARG A 666 11.24 -0.02 23.67
CA ARG A 666 11.59 -1.42 23.38
C ARG A 666 10.64 -2.39 24.10
N LEU A 667 10.34 -3.49 23.44
CA LEU A 667 9.54 -4.58 24.00
C LEU A 667 10.44 -5.63 24.66
N GLY A 668 9.95 -6.33 25.68
CA GLY A 668 10.68 -7.46 26.28
C GLY A 668 10.86 -8.61 25.29
N ILE A 669 9.76 -9.00 24.66
CA ILE A 669 9.66 -10.00 23.61
C ILE A 669 9.02 -9.29 22.40
N PRO A 670 9.80 -8.87 21.39
CA PRO A 670 9.26 -8.35 20.14
C PRO A 670 8.32 -9.36 19.48
N GLY A 671 7.30 -8.89 18.77
CA GLY A 671 6.22 -9.72 18.21
C GLY A 671 5.06 -9.97 19.19
N ARG A 672 5.14 -9.47 20.43
CA ARG A 672 4.04 -9.49 21.41
C ARG A 672 3.72 -8.07 21.87
N LEU A 673 2.45 -7.78 22.18
CA LEU A 673 2.04 -6.46 22.66
C LEU A 673 2.79 -6.05 23.93
N GLY A 674 3.28 -4.81 23.96
CA GLY A 674 3.70 -4.10 25.15
C GLY A 674 2.58 -3.24 25.70
N ARG A 675 2.47 -3.17 27.04
CA ARG A 675 1.56 -2.26 27.74
C ARG A 675 2.25 -1.53 28.87
N LEU A 676 2.00 -0.23 28.96
CA LEU A 676 2.42 0.64 30.05
C LEU A 676 1.16 1.31 30.61
N THR A 677 0.82 0.97 31.85
CA THR A 677 -0.33 1.54 32.57
C THR A 677 0.17 2.55 33.58
N VAL A 678 -0.36 3.78 33.54
CA VAL A 678 -0.05 4.87 34.48
C VAL A 678 -1.28 5.12 35.35
N GLU A 679 -1.08 5.17 36.66
CA GLU A 679 -2.08 5.53 37.67
C GLU A 679 -1.52 6.68 38.52
N ALA A 680 -1.98 7.91 38.25
CA ALA A 680 -1.62 9.12 38.97
C ALA A 680 -2.58 9.37 40.14
N SER A 681 -2.03 9.65 41.31
CA SER A 681 -2.75 10.00 42.54
C SER A 681 -2.01 11.11 43.28
N GLU A 682 -2.61 11.68 44.33
CA GLU A 682 -1.94 12.68 45.19
C GLU A 682 -0.73 12.10 45.93
N ASP A 683 -0.68 10.77 46.13
CA ASP A 683 0.39 10.10 46.87
C ASP A 683 1.57 9.67 45.99
N ALA A 684 1.30 9.23 44.76
CA ALA A 684 2.31 8.69 43.84
C ALA A 684 1.78 8.58 42.40
N ILE A 685 2.71 8.56 41.45
CA ILE A 685 2.47 8.11 40.07
C ILE A 685 2.97 6.67 39.95
N ARG A 686 2.04 5.73 39.84
CA ARG A 686 2.35 4.29 39.73
C ARG A 686 2.33 3.88 38.27
N VAL A 687 3.37 3.17 37.85
CA VAL A 687 3.52 2.68 36.48
C VAL A 687 3.68 1.17 36.53
N ARG A 688 2.83 0.47 35.78
CA ARG A 688 2.89 -0.99 35.62
C ARG A 688 3.19 -1.34 34.18
N THR A 689 4.14 -2.23 33.97
CA THR A 689 4.53 -2.65 32.63
C THR A 689 4.22 -4.11 32.35
N ARG A 690 3.88 -4.43 31.10
CA ARG A 690 3.81 -5.79 30.58
C ARG A 690 4.54 -5.85 29.26
N ASN A 691 5.52 -6.74 29.15
CA ASN A 691 6.35 -6.90 27.96
C ASN A 691 7.07 -5.60 27.51
N VAL A 692 7.46 -4.73 28.45
CA VAL A 692 8.22 -3.51 28.18
C VAL A 692 9.65 -3.70 28.67
N GLN A 693 10.62 -3.43 27.78
CA GLN A 693 12.04 -3.46 28.09
C GLN A 693 12.61 -2.05 28.30
N ALA A 694 12.07 -1.06 27.59
CA ALA A 694 12.43 0.34 27.74
C ALA A 694 11.26 1.27 27.40
N PHE A 695 11.17 2.40 28.08
CA PHE A 695 10.20 3.46 27.82
C PHE A 695 10.80 4.83 28.15
N SER A 696 10.12 5.90 27.73
CA SER A 696 10.48 7.27 28.06
C SER A 696 9.28 8.10 28.48
N ILE A 697 9.56 9.18 29.19
CA ILE A 697 8.58 10.16 29.69
C ILE A 697 9.08 11.56 29.33
N HIS A 698 8.29 12.32 28.58
CA HIS A 698 8.53 13.75 28.42
C HIS A 698 8.04 14.50 29.66
N ILE A 699 8.96 14.97 30.50
CA ILE A 699 8.62 15.52 31.82
C ILE A 699 7.72 16.77 31.71
N GLY A 700 7.94 17.60 30.69
CA GLY A 700 7.11 18.77 30.42
C GLY A 700 5.67 18.47 29.96
N SER A 701 5.34 17.20 29.66
CA SER A 701 3.97 16.77 29.33
C SER A 701 3.18 16.30 30.55
N LEU A 702 3.82 16.14 31.70
CA LEU A 702 3.15 15.69 32.92
C LEU A 702 2.33 16.84 33.55
N PRO A 703 1.25 16.53 34.28
CA PRO A 703 0.50 17.51 35.06
C PRO A 703 1.39 18.24 36.09
N ASP A 704 1.10 19.51 36.40
CA ASP A 704 1.90 20.34 37.32
C ASP A 704 2.07 19.70 38.72
N ASN A 705 1.07 18.96 39.20
CA ASN A 705 1.13 18.28 40.49
C ASN A 705 2.05 17.04 40.48
N ALA A 706 2.51 16.58 39.32
CA ALA A 706 3.46 15.47 39.20
C ALA A 706 4.83 15.80 39.83
N ARG A 707 5.20 17.08 39.92
CA ARG A 707 6.49 17.54 40.48
C ARG A 707 6.69 17.15 41.95
N ASN A 708 5.60 17.00 42.70
CA ASN A 708 5.64 16.83 44.16
C ASN A 708 5.33 15.39 44.60
N VAL A 709 5.23 14.44 43.67
CA VAL A 709 4.83 13.05 43.97
C VAL A 709 5.88 12.05 43.47
N PRO A 710 6.19 10.99 44.23
CA PRO A 710 7.16 9.98 43.82
C PRO A 710 6.64 9.13 42.65
N PHE A 711 7.56 8.69 41.79
CA PHE A 711 7.26 7.69 40.76
C PHE A 711 7.54 6.28 41.30
N ILE A 712 6.62 5.35 41.03
CA ILE A 712 6.75 3.94 41.39
C ILE A 712 6.61 3.09 40.13
N PHE A 713 7.72 2.61 39.59
CA PHE A 713 7.80 1.80 38.37
C PHE A 713 7.89 0.31 38.74
N ASP A 714 6.83 -0.46 38.50
CA ASP A 714 6.74 -1.89 38.87
C ASP A 714 7.15 -2.18 40.33
N GLY A 715 6.83 -1.26 41.25
CA GLY A 715 7.17 -1.35 42.67
C GLY A 715 8.51 -0.72 43.06
N GLN A 716 9.33 -0.29 42.09
CA GLN A 716 10.57 0.44 42.33
C GLN A 716 10.30 1.95 42.39
N GLN A 717 10.67 2.59 43.51
CA GLN A 717 10.59 4.05 43.62
C GLN A 717 11.79 4.72 42.93
N LEU A 718 11.51 5.79 42.20
CA LEU A 718 12.51 6.66 41.61
C LEU A 718 12.07 8.11 41.76
N ASP A 719 12.92 8.92 42.38
CA ASP A 719 12.67 10.34 42.62
C ASP A 719 13.52 11.16 41.63
N LEU A 720 12.92 12.19 41.04
CA LEU A 720 13.60 13.15 40.17
C LEU A 720 14.03 14.37 40.97
N ASP A 721 15.26 14.83 40.78
CA ASP A 721 15.74 16.04 41.42
C ASP A 721 15.10 17.32 40.85
N GLU A 722 15.16 18.41 41.62
CA GLU A 722 14.59 19.71 41.23
C GLU A 722 15.23 20.30 39.97
N GLU A 723 16.50 20.00 39.70
CA GLU A 723 17.20 20.48 38.50
C GLU A 723 16.59 19.85 37.25
N THR A 724 16.28 18.55 37.30
CA THR A 724 15.66 17.78 36.22
C THR A 724 14.29 18.35 35.80
N TRP A 725 13.46 18.75 36.77
CA TRP A 725 12.16 19.38 36.50
C TRP A 725 12.26 20.72 35.77
N ASN A 726 13.38 21.43 35.93
CA ASN A 726 13.58 22.74 35.32
C ASN A 726 14.22 22.65 33.91
N LEU A 727 14.63 21.45 33.47
CA LEU A 727 15.19 21.25 32.14
C LEU A 727 14.09 21.30 31.07
N LYS A 728 14.12 22.35 30.24
CA LYS A 728 13.16 22.53 29.15
C LYS A 728 13.25 21.39 28.15
N GLY A 729 12.14 20.69 27.95
CA GLY A 729 12.03 19.62 26.96
C GLY A 729 12.74 18.32 27.36
N PHE A 730 13.06 18.14 28.65
CA PHE A 730 13.72 16.95 29.14
C PHE A 730 12.84 15.70 29.01
N THR A 731 13.47 14.61 28.59
CA THR A 731 12.86 13.29 28.47
C THR A 731 13.65 12.30 29.32
N LEU A 732 12.99 11.72 30.34
CA LEU A 732 13.54 10.62 31.12
C LEU A 732 13.37 9.32 30.34
N SER A 733 14.45 8.59 30.11
CA SER A 733 14.40 7.24 29.54
C SER A 733 14.73 6.21 30.61
N LEU A 734 13.96 5.13 30.68
CA LEU A 734 14.15 4.02 31.60
C LEU A 734 14.29 2.73 30.81
N SER A 735 15.26 1.90 31.19
CA SER A 735 15.42 0.55 30.63
C SER A 735 15.52 -0.48 31.76
N ARG A 736 15.10 -1.72 31.48
CA ARG A 736 15.11 -2.79 32.48
C ARG A 736 16.43 -3.56 32.44
N GLU A 737 17.26 -3.39 33.46
CA GLU A 737 18.56 -4.06 33.62
C GLU A 737 18.52 -4.93 34.88
N ASP A 738 18.86 -6.22 34.77
CA ASP A 738 18.82 -7.19 35.88
C ASP A 738 17.49 -7.19 36.69
N GLY A 739 16.37 -6.91 35.98
CA GLY A 739 15.03 -6.86 36.56
C GLY A 739 14.64 -5.52 37.20
N GLN A 740 15.56 -4.55 37.29
CA GLN A 740 15.32 -3.21 37.83
C GLN A 740 15.27 -2.15 36.73
N TRP A 741 14.57 -1.04 36.98
CA TRP A 741 14.52 0.12 36.09
C TRP A 741 15.71 1.04 36.32
N THR A 742 16.55 1.18 35.30
CA THR A 742 17.72 2.07 35.30
C THR A 742 17.42 3.33 34.46
N PRO A 743 17.67 4.54 35.00
CA PRO A 743 17.53 5.78 34.23
C PRO A 743 18.70 6.00 33.26
N HIS A 744 18.39 6.49 32.07
CA HIS A 744 19.36 6.86 31.04
C HIS A 744 19.15 8.31 30.62
N SER A 745 20.23 8.96 30.18
CA SER A 745 20.16 10.29 29.56
C SER A 745 19.30 10.25 28.29
N GLN A 746 18.78 11.42 27.90
CA GLN A 746 18.01 11.57 26.66
C GLN A 746 18.79 11.00 25.45
N GLY A 747 18.15 10.13 24.67
CA GLY A 747 18.78 9.44 23.53
C GLY A 747 19.73 8.30 23.90
N GLY A 748 19.91 7.98 25.18
CA GLY A 748 20.76 6.87 25.64
C GLY A 748 20.23 5.48 25.25
N ILE A 749 18.97 5.39 24.84
CA ILE A 749 18.35 4.17 24.30
C ILE A 749 18.19 4.36 22.80
N GLY A 750 19.05 3.70 22.02
CA GLY A 750 19.03 3.79 20.56
C GLY A 750 17.70 3.37 19.97
N ALA A 751 17.26 4.09 18.93
CA ALA A 751 16.07 3.78 18.15
C ALA A 751 16.20 2.39 17.52
N LEU A 752 15.08 1.66 17.48
CA LEU A 752 15.03 0.37 16.81
C LEU A 752 14.56 0.53 15.36
N PRO A 753 15.13 -0.24 14.42
CA PRO A 753 14.55 -0.36 13.09
C PRO A 753 13.15 -0.98 13.16
N PRO A 754 12.29 -0.73 12.16
CA PRO A 754 10.94 -1.29 12.14
C PRO A 754 10.97 -2.80 11.88
N MET A 755 10.98 -3.60 12.94
CA MET A 755 10.92 -5.07 12.93
C MET A 755 9.49 -5.58 13.22
N GLY A 756 9.29 -6.90 13.20
CA GLY A 756 8.05 -7.60 13.49
C GLY A 756 7.32 -8.15 12.25
N ARG A 757 7.72 -7.74 11.04
CA ARG A 757 7.11 -8.19 9.77
C ARG A 757 7.92 -7.77 8.55
N VAL A 758 7.95 -8.61 7.52
CA VAL A 758 8.59 -8.29 6.22
C VAL A 758 7.95 -7.06 5.55
N ALA A 759 6.66 -6.76 5.79
CA ALA A 759 5.99 -5.57 5.25
C ALA A 759 6.69 -4.23 5.59
N ASN A 760 7.51 -4.20 6.64
CA ASN A 760 8.27 -3.01 7.00
C ASN A 760 9.35 -2.66 5.97
N ILE A 761 9.71 -3.57 5.05
CA ILE A 761 10.59 -3.25 3.91
C ILE A 761 10.04 -2.13 3.03
N LEU A 762 8.72 -1.92 3.03
CA LEU A 762 8.05 -0.87 2.27
C LEU A 762 8.17 0.52 2.93
N ASN A 763 8.55 0.58 4.21
CA ASN A 763 8.81 1.81 4.96
C ASN A 763 10.21 2.35 4.61
N THR A 764 10.39 2.78 3.36
CA THR A 764 11.68 3.24 2.82
C THR A 764 11.77 4.76 2.76
N LYS A 765 12.95 5.33 3.05
CA LYS A 765 13.22 6.78 2.97
C LYS A 765 13.76 7.23 1.60
N GLY A 766 13.96 6.29 0.68
CA GLY A 766 14.41 6.51 -0.68
C GLY A 766 13.94 5.39 -1.61
N PRO A 767 14.38 5.36 -2.88
CA PRO A 767 14.10 4.22 -3.76
C PRO A 767 14.59 2.93 -3.14
N ILE A 768 13.85 1.85 -3.34
CA ILE A 768 14.30 0.52 -2.95
C ILE A 768 15.38 0.06 -3.92
N THR A 769 16.53 -0.37 -3.41
CA THR A 769 17.58 -0.97 -4.25
C THR A 769 17.36 -2.48 -4.32
N ILE A 770 17.03 -2.99 -5.50
CA ILE A 770 16.93 -4.42 -5.78
C ILE A 770 18.29 -4.88 -6.34
N VAL A 771 18.95 -5.77 -5.61
CA VAL A 771 20.26 -6.32 -5.98
C VAL A 771 20.05 -7.71 -6.59
N ILE A 772 20.63 -7.91 -7.77
CA ILE A 772 20.68 -9.19 -8.48
C ILE A 772 22.13 -9.63 -8.70
N PRO A 773 22.41 -10.93 -8.94
CA PRO A 773 23.79 -11.38 -9.15
C PRO A 773 24.48 -10.75 -10.36
N SER A 774 23.75 -10.52 -11.46
CA SER A 774 24.26 -9.81 -12.64
C SER A 774 23.13 -9.19 -13.46
N LYS A 775 23.45 -8.16 -14.26
CA LYS A 775 22.51 -7.53 -15.21
C LYS A 775 22.24 -8.34 -16.48
N GLN A 776 22.79 -9.56 -16.59
CA GLN A 776 22.49 -10.45 -17.72
C GLN A 776 21.08 -11.02 -17.60
N THR A 777 20.48 -11.39 -18.74
CA THR A 777 19.17 -12.04 -18.77
C THR A 777 19.19 -13.31 -17.92
N SER A 778 18.36 -13.32 -16.90
CA SER A 778 18.32 -14.35 -15.84
C SER A 778 16.93 -14.38 -15.19
N ARG A 779 16.66 -15.43 -14.40
CA ARG A 779 15.42 -15.52 -13.60
C ARG A 779 15.37 -14.41 -12.54
N GLU A 780 16.52 -14.05 -11.98
CA GLU A 780 16.67 -12.99 -10.99
C GLU A 780 16.39 -11.62 -11.57
N LEU A 781 16.85 -11.32 -12.80
CA LEU A 781 16.50 -10.07 -13.48
C LEU A 781 15.00 -10.01 -13.80
N SER A 782 14.40 -11.10 -14.28
CA SER A 782 12.95 -11.20 -14.47
C SER A 782 12.18 -10.97 -13.17
N ALA A 783 12.63 -11.60 -12.07
CA ALA A 783 12.08 -11.43 -10.73
C ALA A 783 12.19 -9.97 -10.24
N ALA A 784 13.35 -9.33 -10.43
CA ALA A 784 13.58 -7.94 -10.08
C ALA A 784 12.65 -6.99 -10.84
N SER A 785 12.48 -7.19 -12.15
CA SER A 785 11.58 -6.38 -12.97
C SER A 785 10.11 -6.55 -12.57
N ARG A 786 9.66 -7.78 -12.29
CA ARG A 786 8.30 -8.04 -11.78
C ARG A 786 8.08 -7.43 -10.39
N LEU A 787 9.08 -7.50 -9.52
CA LEU A 787 9.02 -6.89 -8.19
C LEU A 787 8.96 -5.35 -8.27
N ALA A 788 9.80 -4.74 -9.10
CA ALA A 788 9.77 -3.30 -9.37
C ALA A 788 8.42 -2.85 -9.96
N HIS A 789 7.86 -3.65 -10.88
CA HIS A 789 6.52 -3.42 -11.40
C HIS A 789 5.47 -3.43 -10.29
N ASN A 790 5.49 -4.44 -9.41
CA ASN A 790 4.55 -4.54 -8.29
C ASN A 790 4.68 -3.36 -7.30
N LEU A 791 5.90 -2.95 -6.96
CA LEU A 791 6.16 -1.78 -6.10
C LEU A 791 5.56 -0.50 -6.70
N ASN A 792 5.70 -0.30 -8.01
CA ASN A 792 5.12 0.83 -8.71
C ASN A 792 3.59 0.79 -8.78
N VAL A 793 3.00 -0.38 -9.06
CA VAL A 793 1.54 -0.54 -9.17
C VAL A 793 0.89 -0.38 -7.80
N TYR A 794 1.28 -1.19 -6.82
CA TYR A 794 0.58 -1.33 -5.54
C TYR A 794 0.91 -0.23 -4.53
N HIS A 795 2.11 0.36 -4.60
CA HIS A 795 2.60 1.29 -3.57
C HIS A 795 3.16 2.61 -4.10
N LYS A 796 3.28 2.78 -5.43
CA LYS A 796 3.99 3.91 -6.07
C LYS A 796 5.38 4.15 -5.46
N LEU A 797 6.04 3.07 -5.04
CA LEU A 797 7.40 3.09 -4.55
C LEU A 797 8.37 2.91 -5.71
N ASP A 798 9.38 3.77 -5.76
CA ASP A 798 10.43 3.70 -6.76
C ASP A 798 11.43 2.58 -6.41
N ALA A 799 11.97 1.93 -7.44
CA ALA A 799 12.93 0.85 -7.28
C ALA A 799 14.07 0.95 -8.31
N GLU A 800 15.31 0.88 -7.86
CA GLU A 800 16.50 0.77 -8.70
C GLU A 800 16.98 -0.68 -8.74
N ILE A 801 17.30 -1.20 -9.94
CA ILE A 801 17.91 -2.53 -10.09
C ILE A 801 19.42 -2.36 -10.32
N VAL A 802 20.23 -3.02 -9.49
CA VAL A 802 21.71 -3.01 -9.52
C VAL A 802 22.24 -4.45 -9.47
N ASP A 803 23.48 -4.66 -9.91
CA ASP A 803 24.16 -5.95 -9.69
C ASP A 803 24.99 -5.96 -8.39
N ASP A 804 25.50 -7.13 -8.01
CA ASP A 804 26.31 -7.32 -6.80
C ASP A 804 27.49 -6.35 -6.68
N GLN A 805 28.22 -6.12 -7.79
CA GLN A 805 29.39 -5.25 -7.79
C GLN A 805 28.99 -3.79 -7.55
N GLU A 806 27.98 -3.32 -8.27
CA GLU A 806 27.49 -1.95 -8.08
C GLU A 806 26.88 -1.74 -6.68
N ALA A 807 26.20 -2.74 -6.13
CA ALA A 807 25.69 -2.68 -4.76
C ALA A 807 26.84 -2.55 -3.74
N ALA A 808 27.94 -3.28 -3.94
CA ALA A 808 29.13 -3.16 -3.10
C ALA A 808 29.78 -1.77 -3.22
N ASP A 809 29.86 -1.23 -4.44
CA ASP A 809 30.43 0.10 -4.69
C ASP A 809 29.59 1.22 -4.04
N LYS A 810 28.25 1.09 -4.10
CA LYS A 810 27.30 2.04 -3.51
C LYS A 810 27.14 1.91 -2.00
N LEU A 811 27.66 0.86 -1.36
CA LEU A 811 27.39 0.56 0.05
C LEU A 811 27.78 1.69 1.02
N ASN A 812 28.82 2.45 0.68
CA ASN A 812 29.35 3.57 1.46
C ASN A 812 28.78 4.93 1.06
N ASP A 813 27.90 5.00 0.04
CA ASP A 813 27.24 6.23 -0.36
C ASP A 813 26.13 6.58 0.64
N LEU A 814 26.45 7.49 1.57
CA LEU A 814 25.52 7.94 2.60
C LEU A 814 24.31 8.70 2.05
N SER A 815 24.31 9.08 0.76
CA SER A 815 23.14 9.70 0.10
C SER A 815 22.04 8.69 -0.20
N GLN A 816 22.35 7.38 -0.24
CA GLN A 816 21.37 6.31 -0.36
C GLN A 816 20.70 6.07 0.99
N THR A 817 19.40 6.37 1.05
CA THR A 817 18.58 6.23 2.26
C THR A 817 17.53 5.12 2.15
N GLY A 818 17.49 4.46 0.99
CA GLY A 818 16.51 3.42 0.67
C GLY A 818 16.75 2.09 1.38
N ASN A 819 15.71 1.26 1.42
CA ASN A 819 15.84 -0.13 1.82
C ASN A 819 16.41 -0.99 0.67
N ILE A 820 17.01 -2.14 1.01
CA ILE A 820 17.62 -3.05 0.04
C ILE A 820 16.81 -4.35 -0.05
N ILE A 821 16.60 -4.87 -1.26
CA ILE A 821 16.08 -6.22 -1.50
C ILE A 821 17.15 -7.01 -2.25
N LEU A 822 17.56 -8.16 -1.72
CA LEU A 822 18.48 -9.08 -2.36
C LEU A 822 17.70 -10.24 -2.98
N LEU A 823 17.92 -10.50 -4.27
CA LEU A 823 17.36 -11.66 -4.96
C LEU A 823 18.45 -12.72 -5.17
N GLY A 824 18.32 -13.85 -4.49
CA GLY A 824 19.27 -14.95 -4.54
C GLY A 824 20.50 -14.78 -3.64
N LEU A 825 21.44 -15.72 -3.72
CA LEU A 825 22.67 -15.76 -2.92
C LEU A 825 23.91 -15.32 -3.72
N GLY A 826 23.84 -14.12 -4.30
CA GLY A 826 24.99 -13.44 -4.92
C GLY A 826 26.11 -13.12 -3.91
N GLU A 827 27.26 -12.62 -4.38
CA GLU A 827 28.39 -12.29 -3.49
C GLU A 827 28.05 -11.18 -2.49
N PHE A 828 27.21 -10.21 -2.87
CA PHE A 828 26.76 -9.18 -1.94
C PHE A 828 25.90 -9.77 -0.81
N ALA A 829 24.98 -10.68 -1.16
CA ALA A 829 24.17 -11.41 -0.18
C ALA A 829 25.03 -12.29 0.74
N LYS A 830 25.97 -13.04 0.17
CA LYS A 830 26.87 -13.90 0.94
C LYS A 830 27.78 -13.09 1.86
N SER A 831 28.33 -11.97 1.40
CA SER A 831 29.15 -11.10 2.25
C SER A 831 28.37 -10.52 3.42
N THR A 832 27.11 -10.12 3.19
CA THR A 832 26.19 -9.67 4.26
C THR A 832 25.91 -10.78 5.27
N LEU A 833 25.57 -11.97 4.82
CA LEU A 833 25.27 -13.12 5.68
C LEU A 833 26.49 -13.67 6.43
N ARG A 834 27.71 -13.53 5.90
CA ARG A 834 28.97 -13.90 6.57
C ARG A 834 29.24 -13.04 7.81
N GLN A 835 28.63 -11.85 7.93
CA GLN A 835 28.72 -11.00 9.12
C GLN A 835 27.96 -11.58 10.33
N ARG A 836 27.08 -12.58 10.13
CA ARG A 836 26.34 -13.30 11.19
C ARG A 836 25.61 -12.35 12.16
N ARG A 837 25.01 -11.28 11.63
CA ARG A 837 24.19 -10.32 12.41
C ARG A 837 22.81 -10.88 12.79
N THR A 838 22.40 -11.99 12.20
CA THR A 838 21.19 -12.75 12.53
C THR A 838 21.55 -14.24 12.70
N ALA A 839 20.58 -15.07 13.08
CA ALA A 839 20.76 -16.52 13.15
C ALA A 839 20.98 -17.19 11.78
N PHE A 840 20.72 -16.48 10.68
CA PHE A 840 21.01 -16.92 9.33
C PHE A 840 22.48 -16.69 8.97
N GLY A 841 23.00 -17.54 8.10
CA GLY A 841 24.26 -17.27 7.42
C GLY A 841 24.47 -18.23 6.26
N VAL A 842 25.69 -18.33 5.75
CA VAL A 842 26.03 -19.18 4.60
C VAL A 842 27.11 -20.19 4.98
N VAL A 843 26.95 -21.44 4.52
CA VAL A 843 27.93 -22.53 4.62
C VAL A 843 28.01 -23.19 3.25
N ASP A 844 29.20 -23.27 2.66
CA ASP A 844 29.43 -23.85 1.33
C ASP A 844 28.46 -23.32 0.24
N ASP A 845 28.27 -21.99 0.21
CA ASP A 845 27.32 -21.28 -0.65
C ASP A 845 25.83 -21.63 -0.47
N VAL A 846 25.49 -22.39 0.57
CA VAL A 846 24.12 -22.74 0.95
C VAL A 846 23.65 -21.89 2.13
N LEU A 847 22.40 -21.43 2.08
CA LEU A 847 21.76 -20.74 3.21
C LEU A 847 21.66 -21.68 4.41
N SER A 848 22.01 -21.18 5.59
CA SER A 848 21.95 -21.92 6.84
C SER A 848 21.17 -21.14 7.89
N LEU A 849 20.36 -21.83 8.69
CA LEU A 849 19.71 -21.29 9.88
C LEU A 849 20.14 -22.11 11.09
N ARG A 850 20.80 -21.46 12.07
CA ARG A 850 21.33 -22.13 13.28
C ARG A 850 22.15 -23.40 12.97
N GLY A 851 22.88 -23.40 11.86
CA GLY A 851 23.73 -24.52 11.43
C GLY A 851 23.01 -25.59 10.58
N ARG A 852 21.68 -25.57 10.47
CA ARG A 852 20.93 -26.43 9.55
C ARG A 852 20.96 -25.81 8.15
N LEU A 853 21.33 -26.61 7.15
CA LEU A 853 21.33 -26.20 5.75
C LEU A 853 19.90 -26.18 5.19
N ILE A 854 19.58 -25.16 4.40
CA ILE A 854 18.32 -24.99 3.68
C ILE A 854 18.62 -25.29 2.21
N ASN A 855 18.50 -26.55 1.82
CA ASN A 855 18.88 -27.06 0.49
C ASN A 855 17.85 -28.01 -0.14
N GLU A 856 16.68 -28.19 0.48
CA GLU A 856 15.59 -28.94 -0.14
C GLU A 856 15.09 -28.19 -1.39
N SER A 857 15.00 -28.88 -2.53
CA SER A 857 14.52 -28.29 -3.79
C SER A 857 13.13 -27.70 -3.65
N GLY A 858 12.91 -26.55 -4.30
CA GLY A 858 11.69 -25.79 -4.18
C GLY A 858 11.48 -25.19 -2.79
N THR A 859 12.51 -24.93 -2.01
CA THR A 859 12.38 -24.17 -0.74
C THR A 859 12.58 -22.69 -1.01
N ALA A 860 11.81 -21.85 -0.31
CA ALA A 860 11.91 -20.40 -0.37
C ALA A 860 12.11 -19.83 1.04
N ALA A 861 12.93 -18.78 1.14
CA ALA A 861 13.16 -18.05 2.37
C ALA A 861 13.03 -16.54 2.12
N LEU A 862 12.28 -15.84 2.98
CA LEU A 862 12.29 -14.39 3.09
C LEU A 862 12.85 -14.04 4.47
N ILE A 863 13.87 -13.17 4.51
CA ILE A 863 14.59 -12.84 5.72
C ILE A 863 14.80 -11.33 5.78
N LEU A 864 14.08 -10.67 6.69
CA LEU A 864 14.37 -9.30 7.06
C LEU A 864 15.66 -9.29 7.88
N HIS A 865 16.58 -8.40 7.53
CA HIS A 865 17.93 -8.32 8.03
C HIS A 865 18.30 -6.85 8.28
N PRO A 866 19.18 -6.55 9.25
CA PRO A 866 19.66 -5.19 9.41
C PRO A 866 20.38 -4.71 8.15
N HIS A 867 20.18 -3.45 7.78
CA HIS A 867 20.91 -2.86 6.66
C HIS A 867 22.42 -2.83 6.97
N PRO A 868 23.32 -3.12 6.01
CA PRO A 868 24.75 -3.29 6.29
C PRO A 868 25.43 -2.05 6.87
N THR A 869 24.98 -0.84 6.50
CA THR A 869 25.63 0.42 6.88
C THR A 869 24.72 1.43 7.60
N ARG A 870 23.45 1.11 7.81
CA ARG A 870 22.46 2.06 8.36
C ARG A 870 21.57 1.36 9.38
N ASP A 871 21.34 1.99 10.52
CA ASP A 871 20.47 1.43 11.57
C ASP A 871 18.99 1.79 11.36
N ASP A 872 18.71 2.76 10.48
CA ASP A 872 17.37 3.28 10.19
C ASP A 872 16.77 2.78 8.87
N SER A 873 17.43 1.83 8.22
CA SER A 873 17.03 1.18 6.97
C SER A 873 17.07 -0.34 7.11
N LEU A 874 16.43 -1.04 6.19
CA LEU A 874 16.27 -2.49 6.21
C LEU A 874 16.86 -3.15 4.97
N LEU A 875 17.24 -4.42 5.12
CA LEU A 875 17.54 -5.32 4.02
C LEU A 875 16.58 -6.51 4.06
N LEU A 876 16.05 -6.91 2.90
CA LEU A 876 15.27 -8.14 2.75
C LEU A 876 16.00 -9.09 1.81
N LEU A 877 16.39 -10.26 2.30
CA LEU A 877 16.85 -11.34 1.45
C LEU A 877 15.66 -12.18 1.01
N MET A 878 15.48 -12.34 -0.30
CA MET A 878 14.55 -13.27 -0.91
C MET A 878 15.34 -14.33 -1.65
N HIS A 879 15.30 -15.57 -1.15
CA HIS A 879 16.08 -16.67 -1.68
C HIS A 879 15.18 -17.87 -2.00
N GLY A 880 15.40 -18.48 -3.15
CA GLY A 880 14.93 -19.82 -3.48
C GLY A 880 16.11 -20.75 -3.68
N THR A 881 16.00 -22.00 -3.25
CA THR A 881 17.01 -23.04 -3.50
C THR A 881 17.15 -23.38 -4.99
N ASP A 882 16.10 -23.09 -5.77
CA ASP A 882 16.04 -23.18 -7.23
C ASP A 882 14.99 -22.17 -7.76
N ALA A 883 14.73 -22.19 -9.07
CA ALA A 883 13.77 -21.29 -9.71
C ALA A 883 12.34 -21.45 -9.18
N VAL A 884 11.91 -22.66 -8.77
CA VAL A 884 10.58 -22.89 -8.19
C VAL A 884 10.52 -22.24 -6.80
N GLY A 885 11.58 -22.38 -6.00
CA GLY A 885 11.75 -21.67 -4.74
C GLY A 885 11.69 -20.15 -4.91
N LEU A 886 12.34 -19.60 -5.94
CA LEU A 886 12.33 -18.15 -6.21
C LEU A 886 10.91 -17.64 -6.51
N GLU A 887 10.14 -18.34 -7.34
CA GLU A 887 8.75 -17.98 -7.64
C GLU A 887 7.85 -18.02 -6.40
N ARG A 888 8.11 -18.95 -5.47
CA ARG A 888 7.41 -18.98 -4.19
C ARG A 888 7.84 -17.82 -3.28
N ALA A 889 9.12 -17.46 -3.26
CA ALA A 889 9.59 -16.29 -2.52
C ALA A 889 8.90 -15.00 -3.03
N LEU A 890 8.79 -14.84 -4.35
CA LEU A 890 8.16 -13.66 -4.96
C LEU A 890 6.69 -13.51 -4.59
N ARG A 891 5.92 -14.60 -4.50
CA ARG A 891 4.50 -14.55 -4.11
C ARG A 891 4.30 -14.07 -2.67
N LEU A 892 5.25 -14.36 -1.79
CA LEU A 892 5.21 -13.95 -0.38
C LEU A 892 5.62 -12.49 -0.15
N PHE A 893 6.15 -11.80 -1.16
CA PHE A 893 6.46 -10.38 -1.03
C PHE A 893 5.17 -9.59 -0.73
N PRO A 894 5.19 -8.66 0.26
CA PRO A 894 3.98 -8.09 0.84
C PRO A 894 3.37 -6.97 -0.04
N ILE A 895 2.97 -7.29 -1.26
CA ILE A 895 2.35 -6.32 -2.20
C ILE A 895 0.96 -5.85 -1.77
N ARG A 896 0.35 -6.50 -0.76
CA ARG A 896 -0.99 -6.22 -0.23
C ARG A 896 -0.98 -6.34 1.29
N THR A 897 -1.92 -5.66 1.95
CA THR A 897 -2.22 -5.84 3.37
C THR A 897 -2.76 -7.26 3.64
N GLY A 898 -2.52 -7.77 4.86
CA GLY A 898 -3.03 -9.07 5.31
C GLY A 898 -2.18 -10.30 4.94
N ILE A 899 -0.99 -10.12 4.36
CA ILE A 899 -0.06 -11.23 4.07
C ILE A 899 0.73 -11.53 5.36
N THR A 900 0.58 -12.74 5.91
CA THR A 900 1.12 -13.14 7.22
C THR A 900 2.59 -13.56 7.16
N VAL A 901 3.49 -12.61 6.93
CA VAL A 901 4.93 -12.85 6.92
C VAL A 901 5.60 -12.05 8.05
N PRO A 902 6.09 -12.71 9.12
CA PRO A 902 6.84 -12.06 10.21
C PRO A 902 8.24 -11.66 9.71
N ASP A 903 9.24 -11.44 10.58
CA ASP A 903 10.56 -10.98 10.12
C ASP A 903 11.27 -11.97 9.21
N TRP A 904 11.02 -13.27 9.38
CA TRP A 904 11.52 -14.29 8.47
C TRP A 904 10.55 -15.46 8.33
N VAL A 905 10.58 -16.12 7.18
CA VAL A 905 9.79 -17.31 6.88
C VAL A 905 10.53 -18.22 5.91
N ILE A 906 10.41 -19.53 6.11
CA ILE A 906 10.87 -20.60 5.23
C ILE A 906 9.66 -21.42 4.82
N VAL A 907 9.39 -21.52 3.53
CA VAL A 907 8.28 -22.32 2.97
C VAL A 907 8.81 -23.35 1.98
N THR A 908 8.19 -24.52 1.99
CA THR A 908 8.51 -25.61 1.06
C THR A 908 7.41 -25.74 0.01
N ARG A 909 7.54 -26.74 -0.87
CA ARG A 909 6.49 -27.11 -1.84
C ARG A 909 5.12 -27.37 -1.20
N GLN A 910 5.06 -27.74 0.09
CA GLN A 910 3.79 -27.98 0.77
C GLN A 910 2.90 -26.73 0.84
N ALA A 911 3.48 -25.53 0.81
CA ALA A 911 2.72 -24.28 0.86
C ALA A 911 1.79 -24.12 -0.35
N ASP A 912 2.21 -24.65 -1.51
CA ASP A 912 1.44 -24.57 -2.75
C ASP A 912 0.10 -25.31 -2.65
N GLU A 913 0.02 -26.34 -1.80
CA GLU A 913 -1.17 -27.16 -1.59
C GLU A 913 -1.87 -26.91 -0.26
N ARG A 914 -1.18 -26.36 0.75
CA ARG A 914 -1.68 -26.26 2.14
C ARG A 914 -1.64 -24.84 2.71
N GLY A 915 -1.23 -23.86 1.91
CA GLY A 915 -1.12 -22.46 2.35
C GLY A 915 -0.05 -22.28 3.43
N THR A 916 -0.33 -21.49 4.45
CA THR A 916 0.60 -21.22 5.56
C THR A 916 1.01 -22.47 6.35
N ALA A 917 0.26 -23.58 6.25
CA ALA A 917 0.66 -24.84 6.85
C ALA A 917 1.88 -25.51 6.20
N GLY A 918 2.30 -25.04 5.01
CA GLY A 918 3.56 -25.45 4.38
C GLY A 918 4.78 -24.64 4.82
N VAL A 919 4.64 -23.78 5.84
CA VAL A 919 5.75 -23.09 6.50
C VAL A 919 6.54 -24.10 7.32
N GLU A 920 7.83 -24.21 7.02
CA GLU A 920 8.77 -25.05 7.76
C GLU A 920 9.37 -24.31 8.96
N GLY A 921 9.57 -22.99 8.83
CA GLY A 921 9.97 -22.16 9.94
C GLY A 921 9.58 -20.70 9.75
N ALA A 922 9.32 -19.99 10.84
CA ALA A 922 9.03 -18.57 10.82
C ALA A 922 9.37 -17.93 12.16
N GLY A 923 9.61 -16.63 12.18
CA GLY A 923 9.79 -15.91 13.43
C GLY A 923 9.95 -14.41 13.35
N VAL A 924 9.99 -13.81 14.53
CA VAL A 924 10.24 -12.39 14.80
C VAL A 924 11.58 -12.25 15.51
N TRP A 925 12.41 -11.28 15.14
CA TRP A 925 13.73 -11.10 15.76
C TRP A 925 13.66 -10.53 17.18
N GLY A 926 14.74 -10.72 17.96
CA GLY A 926 14.99 -9.96 19.19
C GLY A 926 15.30 -8.49 18.90
N ASN A 927 15.34 -7.65 19.93
CA ASN A 927 15.60 -6.20 19.79
C ASN A 927 16.95 -5.88 19.11
N ASP A 928 17.88 -6.82 19.16
CA ASP A 928 19.25 -6.73 18.63
C ASP A 928 19.48 -7.66 17.42
N TRP A 929 18.40 -8.06 16.73
CA TRP A 929 18.42 -9.03 15.62
C TRP A 929 18.79 -10.46 16.00
N SER A 930 18.89 -10.75 17.31
CA SER A 930 19.14 -12.09 17.83
C SER A 930 17.93 -13.02 17.65
N TRP A 931 18.19 -14.32 17.83
CA TRP A 931 17.14 -15.33 17.82
C TRP A 931 16.19 -15.16 19.01
N ASN A 932 14.90 -15.08 18.72
CA ASN A 932 13.85 -14.96 19.74
C ASN A 932 13.14 -16.30 19.92
N GLU A 933 13.56 -17.09 20.91
CA GLU A 933 12.97 -18.42 21.18
C GLU A 933 11.45 -18.36 21.42
N ALA A 934 10.93 -17.26 21.95
CA ALA A 934 9.51 -17.12 22.28
C ALA A 934 8.62 -16.80 21.06
N MET A 935 9.21 -16.39 19.94
CA MET A 935 8.53 -15.98 18.71
C MET A 935 9.21 -16.58 17.46
N SER A 936 9.81 -17.76 17.59
CA SER A 936 10.42 -18.50 16.48
C SER A 936 9.99 -19.96 16.51
N ALA A 937 9.67 -20.52 15.36
CA ALA A 937 9.42 -21.94 15.14
C ALA A 937 10.30 -22.42 13.98
N PHE A 938 11.03 -23.51 14.17
CA PHE A 938 11.91 -24.11 13.15
C PHE A 938 12.22 -25.57 13.47
#